data_AF-A0A9D2IFL3-F1
#
_entry.id   AF-A0A9D2IFL3-F1
#
_cell.length_a   1.000
_cell.length_b   1.000
_cell.length_c   1.000
_cell.angle_alpha   90.00
_cell.angle_beta   90.00
_cell.angle_gamma   90.00
#
_symmetry.space_group_name_H-M   'P 1'
#
loop_
_entity.id
_entity.type
_entity.pdbx_description
1 polymer ?
#
loop_
_entity_poly.entity_id
_entity_poly.type
_entity_poly.pdbx_seq_one_letter_code
_entity_poly.pdbx_strand_id
1 'polypeptide(L)'
;MDIRVLEAQQWLNENYGNNPLFDRQEEDGVVTTLVMMGLVEALQIELNIGSVTGIFGNQTLSACPTLKLGDTGNIVRILQHGLFCKGYDPGLDYGNFDSQTEQAIRDMQTDAGLTGSMQHEYVSPILFQAILSMEWYKLVSNGDPVIREMQQTYNYYYQDYIGICPCDGVCGRSTVQSMIYVLQAMEHLPTDVANGNFGPTTRRCCPNLPYDGEALDYFNEPYGDAAIQRLTQLFQYALHCYDAKRGQKNRFSPGVFNGKFTVSTSTSIQAFQRFVGLDVTGNVTINEWMALFVSYGNPSRSAEAIDCYTRLSDAYLEKLSVDGYKIVGRYLTGDVVIDGQRVAKNLLRPEMRRIFAHGMKLFLIYQDAREYMTENDTDDLYNYFTESRGYSDAEKAFCTAKVLGVPEDEIIYFAVDYDFMESEVYAKVVPYFKGINDYASKEGRSYKIGIYGSRNTCSIVADEGYSISSFVSDMSSGYSGNMGFPLPDDWAFDQIDETSLHSNDGVFGIDRNVVSERYTGFKIIDESNDIDGYEANGTALILHSDNFEKKIPVYWSKVLENGEYVAKNPMFDYILPDTCFNLRPSYTEGSISFVYFLDKGGRLNAGFIDMKDINEDPQTSTYPYQQGHVTRDSKTGSSSITFLPDPTPPGQGLERIFIVTSPVTIYKQNGDRNRELPVNSRITIANNCETGAKFPARITAVQFMLPSAEGGVFEFVDPDMGYGWVDLDIGLKPDKRKLINEWN
;
A
#
# COMPACT_ATOMS: atom_id res chain seq x y z
N MET A 1 36.66 -2.96 18.93
CA MET A 1 37.65 -1.88 18.90
C MET A 1 38.87 -2.37 18.14
N ASP A 2 39.12 -1.73 17.00
CA ASP A 2 40.31 -1.88 16.20
C ASP A 2 41.21 -0.65 16.44
N ILE A 3 42.47 -0.88 16.79
CA ILE A 3 43.42 0.20 17.11
C ILE A 3 43.71 1.08 15.89
N ARG A 4 43.67 0.53 14.67
CA ARG A 4 43.95 1.26 13.42
C ARG A 4 42.81 2.19 13.05
N VAL A 5 41.58 1.78 13.35
CA VAL A 5 40.40 2.62 13.18
C VAL A 5 40.40 3.74 14.22
N LEU A 6 40.80 3.45 15.46
CA LEU A 6 40.95 4.47 16.50
C LEU A 6 41.99 5.53 16.11
N GLU A 7 43.14 5.10 15.60
CA GLU A 7 44.19 5.99 15.08
C GLU A 7 43.68 6.86 13.92
N ALA A 8 42.81 6.31 13.04
CA ALA A 8 42.17 7.08 11.97
C ALA A 8 41.23 8.16 12.51
N GLN A 9 40.34 7.81 13.44
CA GLN A 9 39.39 8.73 14.07
C GLN A 9 40.10 9.87 14.80
N GLN A 10 41.13 9.54 15.57
CA GLN A 10 41.98 10.52 16.27
C GLN A 10 42.68 11.46 15.28
N TRP A 11 43.31 10.90 14.24
CA TRP A 11 43.99 11.70 13.23
C TRP A 11 43.03 12.64 12.50
N LEU A 12 41.85 12.15 12.13
CA LEU A 12 40.80 12.95 11.50
C LEU A 12 40.38 14.13 12.40
N ASN A 13 40.12 13.87 13.68
CA ASN A 13 39.77 14.91 14.64
C ASN A 13 40.89 15.94 14.86
N GLU A 14 42.14 15.50 14.93
CA GLU A 14 43.30 16.38 15.11
C GLU A 14 43.52 17.30 13.90
N ASN A 15 43.32 16.79 12.67
CA ASN A 15 43.65 17.52 11.44
C ASN A 15 42.47 18.32 10.87
N TYR A 16 41.25 17.82 11.03
CA TYR A 16 40.04 18.41 10.44
C TYR A 16 38.99 18.82 11.47
N GLY A 17 39.07 18.38 12.73
CA GLY A 17 38.04 18.63 13.75
C GLY A 17 37.80 20.11 14.14
N ASN A 18 38.69 21.02 13.72
CA ASN A 18 38.49 22.47 13.87
C ASN A 18 37.91 23.13 12.59
N ASN A 19 37.78 22.38 11.49
CA ASN A 19 37.16 22.85 10.26
C ASN A 19 35.63 22.77 10.41
N PRO A 20 34.88 23.87 10.20
CA PRO A 20 33.43 23.88 10.35
C PRO A 20 32.70 23.00 9.31
N LEU A 21 33.38 22.52 8.27
CA LEU A 21 32.84 21.62 7.25
C LEU A 21 33.07 20.14 7.55
N PHE A 22 33.72 19.81 8.67
CA PHE A 22 34.07 18.44 9.05
C PHE A 22 33.29 18.01 10.29
N ASP A 23 32.64 16.85 10.20
CA ASP A 23 31.95 16.25 11.32
C ASP A 23 32.93 15.47 12.20
N ARG A 24 33.04 15.90 13.46
CA ARG A 24 33.98 15.31 14.42
C ARG A 24 33.60 13.86 14.70
N GLN A 25 34.60 12.99 14.67
CA GLN A 25 34.45 11.54 14.79
C GLN A 25 34.42 11.10 16.26
N GLU A 26 33.63 10.08 16.57
CA GLU A 26 33.72 9.37 17.84
C GLU A 26 34.97 8.48 17.83
N GLU A 27 35.81 8.57 18.86
CA GLU A 27 37.11 7.87 18.95
C GLU A 27 36.95 6.53 19.69
N ASP A 28 36.21 5.60 19.09
CA ASP A 28 35.82 4.31 19.68
C ASP A 28 36.51 3.08 19.03
N GLY A 29 37.25 3.30 17.95
CA GLY A 29 37.88 2.27 17.14
C GLY A 29 36.89 1.31 16.47
N VAL A 30 35.67 1.75 16.17
CA VAL A 30 34.65 0.94 15.47
C VAL A 30 34.46 1.46 14.05
N VAL A 31 34.50 0.57 13.07
CA VAL A 31 34.15 0.93 11.69
C VAL A 31 32.64 1.14 11.61
N THR A 32 32.25 2.39 11.39
CA THR A 32 30.87 2.83 11.22
C THR A 32 30.70 3.61 9.92
N THR A 33 29.46 3.88 9.52
CA THR A 33 29.19 4.80 8.40
C THR A 33 29.82 6.17 8.65
N LEU A 34 29.84 6.63 9.90
CA LEU A 34 30.35 7.95 10.26
C LEU A 34 31.86 8.08 10.01
N VAL A 35 32.67 7.08 10.37
CA VAL A 35 34.14 7.16 10.11
C VAL A 35 34.45 7.11 8.62
N MET A 36 33.69 6.35 7.83
CA MET A 36 33.87 6.33 6.37
C MET A 36 33.46 7.67 5.75
N MET A 37 32.35 8.26 6.20
CA MET A 37 31.95 9.62 5.79
C MET A 37 33.01 10.65 6.17
N GLY A 38 33.56 10.59 7.39
CA GLY A 38 34.64 11.47 7.83
C GLY A 38 35.89 11.37 6.94
N LEU A 39 36.28 10.15 6.50
CA LEU A 39 37.37 10.00 5.54
C LEU A 39 37.07 10.68 4.20
N VAL A 40 35.83 10.62 3.72
CA VAL A 40 35.39 11.32 2.50
C VAL A 40 35.36 12.83 2.70
N GLU A 41 34.90 13.33 3.85
CA GLU A 41 34.91 14.77 4.16
C GLU A 41 36.34 15.32 4.18
N ALA A 42 37.26 14.61 4.84
CA ALA A 42 38.68 14.93 4.84
C ALA A 42 39.23 14.98 3.40
N LEU A 43 38.89 14.00 2.56
CA LEU A 43 39.29 14.02 1.15
C LEU A 43 38.71 15.24 0.42
N GLN A 44 37.42 15.54 0.60
CA GLN A 44 36.78 16.69 -0.04
C GLN A 44 37.42 18.02 0.37
N ILE A 45 37.84 18.15 1.63
CA ILE A 45 38.57 19.32 2.14
C ILE A 45 39.95 19.43 1.46
N GLU A 46 40.72 18.33 1.39
CA GLU A 46 42.03 18.30 0.72
C GLU A 46 41.92 18.64 -0.78
N LEU A 47 40.83 18.23 -1.42
CA LEU A 47 40.53 18.52 -2.82
C LEU A 47 39.96 19.93 -3.06
N ASN A 48 39.77 20.74 -2.00
CA ASN A 48 39.14 22.06 -2.06
C ASN A 48 37.74 22.04 -2.70
N ILE A 49 36.95 20.99 -2.43
CA ILE A 49 35.57 20.89 -2.89
C ILE A 49 34.68 21.78 -2.00
N GLY A 50 33.93 22.69 -2.62
CA GLY A 50 33.13 23.69 -1.90
C GLY A 50 31.91 23.12 -1.16
N SER A 51 31.48 21.90 -1.47
CA SER A 51 30.39 21.19 -0.79
C SER A 51 30.92 19.90 -0.18
N VAL A 52 31.24 19.96 1.11
CA VAL A 52 31.68 18.80 1.89
C VAL A 52 30.44 18.10 2.45
N THR A 53 30.25 16.82 2.11
CA THR A 53 29.02 16.06 2.40
C THR A 53 29.29 14.68 3.00
N GLY A 54 30.55 14.23 3.00
CA GLY A 54 30.90 12.85 3.35
C GLY A 54 30.45 11.81 2.32
N ILE A 55 29.87 12.23 1.19
CA ILE A 55 29.44 11.35 0.10
C ILE A 55 30.39 11.49 -1.09
N PHE A 56 31.01 10.38 -1.49
CA PHE A 56 31.95 10.33 -2.62
C PHE A 56 31.18 10.32 -3.96
N GLY A 57 30.64 11.48 -4.35
CA GLY A 57 29.89 11.66 -5.60
C GLY A 57 30.75 12.12 -6.79
N ASN A 58 30.08 12.48 -7.90
CA ASN A 58 30.73 12.85 -9.17
C ASN A 58 31.73 14.01 -9.05
N GLN A 59 31.49 14.98 -8.17
CA GLN A 59 32.42 16.08 -7.93
C GLN A 59 33.73 15.58 -7.30
N THR A 60 33.63 14.74 -6.26
CA THR A 60 34.78 14.10 -5.62
C THR A 60 35.50 13.18 -6.59
N LEU A 61 34.77 12.37 -7.35
CA LEU A 61 35.34 11.49 -8.37
C LEU A 61 36.12 12.25 -9.45
N SER A 62 35.59 13.38 -9.92
CA SER A 62 36.24 14.20 -10.95
C SER A 62 37.50 14.90 -10.45
N ALA A 63 37.53 15.28 -9.16
CA ALA A 63 38.65 15.99 -8.54
C ALA A 63 39.71 15.06 -7.94
N CYS A 64 39.36 13.80 -7.62
CA CYS A 64 40.24 12.86 -6.95
C CYS A 64 41.48 12.54 -7.80
N PRO A 65 42.70 12.63 -7.24
CA PRO A 65 43.91 12.28 -7.96
C PRO A 65 44.04 10.77 -8.16
N THR A 66 44.89 10.39 -9.12
CA THR A 66 45.44 9.04 -9.16
C THR A 66 46.69 8.99 -8.29
N LEU A 67 46.75 8.05 -7.35
CA LEU A 67 47.90 7.86 -6.45
C LEU A 67 48.76 6.67 -6.88
N LYS A 68 50.06 6.73 -6.65
CA LYS A 68 51.02 5.65 -6.97
C LYS A 68 52.22 5.68 -6.01
N LEU A 69 53.06 4.65 -6.12
CA LEU A 69 54.30 4.53 -5.36
C LEU A 69 55.14 5.82 -5.38
N GLY A 70 55.48 6.31 -4.20
CA GLY A 70 56.26 7.53 -3.98
C GLY A 70 55.43 8.81 -3.78
N ASP A 71 54.11 8.79 -3.99
CA ASP A 71 53.24 9.91 -3.63
C ASP A 71 53.17 10.07 -2.11
N THR A 72 52.98 11.32 -1.65
CA THR A 72 52.98 11.65 -0.22
C THR A 72 51.89 12.66 0.15
N GLY A 73 51.48 12.68 1.41
CA GLY A 73 50.60 13.71 1.99
C GLY A 73 49.30 13.16 2.58
N ASN A 74 48.41 14.08 2.98
CA ASN A 74 47.16 13.74 3.67
C ASN A 74 46.23 12.84 2.84
N ILE A 75 46.16 13.05 1.52
CA ILE A 75 45.34 12.21 0.62
C ILE A 75 45.81 10.74 0.66
N VAL A 76 47.13 10.49 0.69
CA VAL A 76 47.68 9.14 0.85
C VAL A 76 47.33 8.57 2.23
N ARG A 77 47.39 9.39 3.28
CA ARG A 77 47.01 8.95 4.63
C ARG A 77 45.52 8.60 4.74
N ILE A 78 44.65 9.36 4.09
CA ILE A 78 43.21 9.07 3.98
C ILE A 78 42.98 7.73 3.28
N LEU A 79 43.68 7.48 2.17
CA LEU A 79 43.66 6.19 1.47
C LEU A 79 44.03 5.03 2.41
N GLN A 80 45.15 5.17 3.14
CA GLN A 80 45.64 4.15 4.06
C GLN A 80 44.66 3.88 5.21
N HIS A 81 44.08 4.92 5.81
CA HIS A 81 43.05 4.76 6.84
C HIS A 81 41.79 4.09 6.28
N GLY A 82 41.39 4.41 5.04
CA GLY A 82 40.32 3.71 4.34
C GLY A 82 40.60 2.22 4.17
N LEU A 83 41.82 1.86 3.74
CA LEU A 83 42.23 0.45 3.62
C LEU A 83 42.14 -0.30 4.95
N PHE A 84 42.59 0.31 6.06
CA PHE A 84 42.44 -0.28 7.40
C PHE A 84 40.97 -0.51 7.74
N CYS A 85 40.10 0.47 7.49
CA CYS A 85 38.65 0.32 7.72
C CYS A 85 38.02 -0.81 6.88
N LYS A 86 38.61 -1.12 5.71
CA LYS A 86 38.23 -2.26 4.85
C LYS A 86 38.90 -3.59 5.24
N GLY A 87 39.81 -3.59 6.20
CA GLY A 87 40.55 -4.77 6.64
C GLY A 87 41.70 -5.16 5.71
N TYR A 88 42.33 -4.20 5.04
CA TYR A 88 43.61 -4.34 4.34
C TYR A 88 44.67 -3.53 5.09
N ASP A 89 45.87 -4.09 5.26
CA ASP A 89 46.94 -3.47 6.04
C ASP A 89 47.95 -2.76 5.11
N PRO A 90 47.87 -1.43 4.94
CA PRO A 90 48.82 -0.67 4.13
C PRO A 90 50.14 -0.37 4.86
N GLY A 91 50.35 -0.88 6.07
CA GLY A 91 51.50 -0.55 6.91
C GLY A 91 51.29 0.74 7.73
N LEU A 92 52.35 1.14 8.45
CA LEU A 92 52.30 2.23 9.44
C LEU A 92 53.01 3.51 9.00
N ASP A 93 53.55 3.54 7.77
CA ASP A 93 54.19 4.73 7.21
C ASP A 93 53.13 5.70 6.64
N TYR A 94 52.42 6.34 7.56
CA TYR A 94 51.26 7.16 7.22
C TYR A 94 51.63 8.37 6.36
N GLY A 95 50.90 8.54 5.26
CA GLY A 95 51.09 9.64 4.32
C GLY A 95 52.19 9.41 3.30
N ASN A 96 52.78 8.21 3.23
CA ASN A 96 53.74 7.81 2.19
C ASN A 96 53.19 6.59 1.44
N PHE A 97 53.03 6.69 0.12
CA PHE A 97 52.55 5.56 -0.69
C PHE A 97 53.75 4.65 -0.96
N ASP A 98 53.91 3.65 -0.10
CA ASP A 98 55.02 2.70 -0.12
C ASP A 98 54.59 1.33 -0.70
N SER A 99 55.50 0.35 -0.65
CA SER A 99 55.23 -1.00 -1.14
C SER A 99 54.18 -1.75 -0.32
N GLN A 100 53.99 -1.42 0.96
CA GLN A 100 52.94 -2.05 1.78
C GLN A 100 51.56 -1.51 1.39
N THR A 101 51.46 -0.20 1.15
CA THR A 101 50.25 0.44 0.61
C THR A 101 49.90 -0.15 -0.77
N GLU A 102 50.88 -0.30 -1.66
CA GLU A 102 50.66 -0.95 -2.96
C GLU A 102 50.17 -2.40 -2.80
N GLN A 103 50.74 -3.17 -1.87
CA GLN A 103 50.32 -4.55 -1.62
C GLN A 103 48.88 -4.63 -1.09
N ALA A 104 48.49 -3.79 -0.14
CA ALA A 104 47.12 -3.72 0.38
C ALA A 104 46.10 -3.39 -0.74
N ILE A 105 46.49 -2.52 -1.68
CA ILE A 105 45.70 -2.20 -2.88
C ILE A 105 45.57 -3.41 -3.81
N ARG A 106 46.64 -4.18 -4.03
CA ARG A 106 46.59 -5.42 -4.82
C ARG A 106 45.69 -6.48 -4.17
N ASP A 107 45.76 -6.60 -2.84
CA ASP A 107 44.94 -7.55 -2.08
C ASP A 107 43.46 -7.21 -2.25
N MET A 108 43.08 -5.94 -2.10
CA MET A 108 41.71 -5.50 -2.31
C MET A 108 41.23 -5.69 -3.75
N GLN A 109 42.04 -5.32 -4.74
CA GLN A 109 41.69 -5.52 -6.15
C GLN A 109 41.46 -7.01 -6.46
N THR A 110 42.29 -7.89 -5.90
CA THR A 110 42.13 -9.35 -6.02
C THR A 110 40.83 -9.81 -5.37
N ASP A 111 40.54 -9.36 -4.16
CA ASP A 111 39.30 -9.69 -3.45
C ASP A 111 38.05 -9.16 -4.17
N ALA A 112 38.16 -8.01 -4.86
CA ALA A 112 37.14 -7.43 -5.71
C ALA A 112 36.99 -8.12 -7.09
N GLY A 113 37.79 -9.15 -7.38
CA GLY A 113 37.72 -9.90 -8.65
C GLY A 113 38.50 -9.26 -9.81
N LEU A 114 39.20 -8.16 -9.58
CA LEU A 114 40.05 -7.53 -10.57
C LEU A 114 41.34 -8.35 -10.69
N THR A 115 41.62 -8.90 -11.86
CA THR A 115 42.79 -9.75 -12.12
C THR A 115 43.47 -9.40 -13.45
N GLY A 116 44.72 -9.84 -13.63
CA GLY A 116 45.45 -9.62 -14.88
C GLY A 116 45.60 -8.14 -15.22
N SER A 117 45.13 -7.73 -16.40
CA SER A 117 45.20 -6.34 -16.87
C SER A 117 44.33 -5.36 -16.08
N MET A 118 43.37 -5.86 -15.29
CA MET A 118 42.49 -5.03 -14.46
C MET A 118 43.13 -4.66 -13.11
N GLN A 119 44.22 -5.34 -12.71
CA GLN A 119 44.97 -4.94 -11.53
C GLN A 119 45.96 -3.84 -11.88
N HIS A 120 45.93 -2.78 -11.08
CA HIS A 120 46.81 -1.63 -11.25
C HIS A 120 47.70 -1.45 -10.01
N GLU A 121 48.92 -0.97 -10.24
CA GLU A 121 49.89 -0.60 -9.20
C GLU A 121 49.65 0.85 -8.69
N TYR A 122 48.53 1.43 -9.09
CA TYR A 122 48.09 2.78 -8.76
C TYR A 122 46.63 2.76 -8.35
N VAL A 123 46.21 3.77 -7.59
CA VAL A 123 44.83 3.96 -7.15
C VAL A 123 44.18 4.99 -8.05
N SER A 124 43.32 4.52 -8.95
CA SER A 124 42.46 5.39 -9.75
C SER A 124 41.36 6.02 -8.88
N PRO A 125 40.69 7.10 -9.33
CA PRO A 125 39.57 7.68 -8.60
C PRO A 125 38.44 6.69 -8.28
N ILE A 126 38.16 5.75 -9.18
CA ILE A 126 37.13 4.71 -8.97
C ILE A 126 37.57 3.72 -7.87
N LEU A 127 38.85 3.32 -7.85
CA LEU A 127 39.37 2.46 -6.79
C LEU A 127 39.41 3.20 -5.44
N PHE A 128 39.72 4.49 -5.43
CA PHE A 128 39.65 5.32 -4.24
C PHE A 128 38.21 5.40 -3.69
N GLN A 129 37.23 5.64 -4.56
CA GLN A 129 35.82 5.64 -4.20
C GLN A 129 35.40 4.29 -3.58
N ALA A 130 35.84 3.18 -4.17
CA ALA A 130 35.60 1.84 -3.63
C ALA A 130 36.17 1.67 -2.21
N ILE A 131 37.40 2.13 -1.98
CA ILE A 131 38.07 2.07 -0.66
C ILE A 131 37.34 2.89 0.40
N LEU A 132 36.81 4.06 0.05
CA LEU A 132 36.10 4.94 0.99
C LEU A 132 34.58 4.68 1.07
N SER A 133 34.05 3.71 0.33
CA SER A 133 32.63 3.35 0.35
C SER A 133 32.23 2.63 1.66
N MET A 134 30.97 2.21 1.79
CA MET A 134 30.54 1.24 2.83
C MET A 134 30.59 -0.23 2.38
N GLU A 135 31.01 -0.48 1.14
CA GLU A 135 30.94 -1.79 0.49
C GLU A 135 32.09 -2.71 0.90
N TRP A 136 31.82 -4.00 1.08
CA TRP A 136 32.86 -4.98 1.46
C TRP A 136 33.29 -5.82 0.25
N TYR A 137 34.60 -6.08 0.14
CA TYR A 137 35.16 -6.84 -0.99
C TYR A 137 35.60 -8.27 -0.61
N LYS A 138 35.50 -8.59 0.69
CA LYS A 138 35.72 -9.93 1.24
C LYS A 138 34.38 -10.57 1.55
N LEU A 139 34.29 -11.89 1.37
CA LEU A 139 33.14 -12.67 1.78
C LEU A 139 32.85 -12.42 3.27
N VAL A 140 31.69 -11.87 3.59
CA VAL A 140 31.30 -11.65 4.99
C VAL A 140 30.85 -12.95 5.64
N SER A 141 30.78 -12.97 6.97
CA SER A 141 30.23 -14.12 7.70
C SER A 141 28.80 -14.42 7.21
N ASN A 142 28.54 -15.68 6.88
CA ASN A 142 27.28 -16.17 6.27
C ASN A 142 26.94 -15.56 4.89
N GLY A 143 27.90 -14.89 4.23
CA GLY A 143 27.79 -14.51 2.83
C GLY A 143 27.82 -15.75 1.92
N ASP A 144 27.19 -15.65 0.76
CA ASP A 144 27.13 -16.72 -0.22
C ASP A 144 28.34 -16.66 -1.18
N PRO A 145 29.19 -17.70 -1.26
CA PRO A 145 30.31 -17.75 -2.18
C PRO A 145 29.92 -17.60 -3.65
N VAL A 146 28.72 -18.07 -4.05
CA VAL A 146 28.22 -17.93 -5.43
C VAL A 146 27.87 -16.48 -5.73
N ILE A 147 27.24 -15.78 -4.79
CA ILE A 147 26.96 -14.34 -4.95
C ILE A 147 28.27 -13.56 -5.02
N ARG A 148 29.27 -13.93 -4.22
CA ARG A 148 30.61 -13.32 -4.32
C ARG A 148 31.24 -13.57 -5.69
N GLU A 149 31.16 -14.80 -6.22
CA GLU A 149 31.66 -15.12 -7.57
C GLU A 149 30.97 -14.25 -8.63
N MET A 150 29.64 -14.09 -8.54
CA MET A 150 28.89 -13.20 -9.42
C MET A 150 29.38 -11.75 -9.32
N GLN A 151 29.49 -11.21 -8.10
CA GLN A 151 29.96 -9.85 -7.85
C GLN A 151 31.37 -9.61 -8.43
N GLN A 152 32.29 -10.55 -8.20
CA GLN A 152 33.65 -10.51 -8.77
C GLN A 152 33.63 -10.57 -10.30
N THR A 153 32.75 -11.41 -10.87
CA THR A 153 32.54 -11.48 -12.32
C THR A 153 32.06 -10.15 -12.87
N TYR A 154 31.16 -9.46 -12.14
CA TYR A 154 30.66 -8.16 -12.57
C TYR A 154 31.75 -7.08 -12.57
N ASN A 155 32.55 -7.02 -11.51
CA ASN A 155 33.69 -6.10 -11.43
C ASN A 155 34.70 -6.35 -12.55
N TYR A 156 34.96 -7.62 -12.90
CA TYR A 156 35.93 -7.94 -13.95
C TYR A 156 35.49 -7.49 -15.35
N TYR A 157 34.21 -7.64 -15.69
CA TYR A 157 33.72 -7.41 -17.06
C TYR A 157 33.00 -6.08 -17.27
N TYR A 158 32.43 -5.46 -16.23
CA TYR A 158 31.44 -4.39 -16.37
C TYR A 158 31.75 -3.13 -15.55
N GLN A 159 33.00 -2.95 -15.12
CA GLN A 159 33.42 -1.80 -14.30
C GLN A 159 33.04 -0.44 -14.92
N ASP A 160 33.07 -0.31 -16.25
CA ASP A 160 32.69 0.91 -16.96
C ASP A 160 31.19 1.28 -16.78
N TYR A 161 30.35 0.32 -16.39
CA TYR A 161 28.92 0.50 -16.15
C TYR A 161 28.58 0.63 -14.67
N ILE A 162 29.24 -0.15 -13.81
CA ILE A 162 28.84 -0.30 -12.40
C ILE A 162 29.89 0.16 -11.39
N GLY A 163 31.06 0.60 -11.83
CA GLY A 163 32.20 0.84 -10.95
C GLY A 163 32.71 -0.47 -10.32
N ILE A 164 33.20 -0.41 -9.08
CA ILE A 164 33.64 -1.60 -8.32
C ILE A 164 32.60 -1.87 -7.22
N CYS A 165 31.73 -2.83 -7.46
CA CYS A 165 30.66 -3.25 -6.56
C CYS A 165 31.17 -4.16 -5.42
N PRO A 166 30.43 -4.29 -4.30
CA PRO A 166 30.81 -5.19 -3.20
C PRO A 166 31.05 -6.62 -3.70
N CYS A 167 31.95 -7.34 -3.04
CA CYS A 167 32.22 -8.77 -3.23
C CYS A 167 32.01 -9.53 -1.89
N ASP A 168 30.96 -9.15 -1.18
CA ASP A 168 30.63 -9.59 0.18
C ASP A 168 29.81 -10.88 0.23
N GLY A 169 29.28 -11.33 -0.90
CA GLY A 169 28.39 -12.50 -0.99
C GLY A 169 26.96 -12.21 -0.55
N VAL A 170 26.52 -10.95 -0.54
CA VAL A 170 25.18 -10.54 -0.14
C VAL A 170 24.45 -9.94 -1.34
N CYS A 171 23.27 -10.47 -1.68
CA CYS A 171 22.42 -9.85 -2.70
C CYS A 171 21.64 -8.67 -2.10
N GLY A 172 22.33 -7.55 -1.90
CA GLY A 172 21.73 -6.29 -1.45
C GLY A 172 21.21 -5.43 -2.61
N ARG A 173 20.67 -4.27 -2.26
CA ARG A 173 20.18 -3.25 -3.22
C ARG A 173 21.20 -2.91 -4.31
N SER A 174 22.45 -2.67 -3.94
CA SER A 174 23.52 -2.34 -4.90
C SER A 174 23.76 -3.46 -5.90
N THR A 175 23.73 -4.71 -5.45
CA THR A 175 23.88 -5.89 -6.30
C THR A 175 22.73 -6.01 -7.31
N VAL A 176 21.47 -5.84 -6.87
CA VAL A 176 20.29 -5.87 -7.75
C VAL A 176 20.35 -4.73 -8.79
N GLN A 177 20.74 -3.53 -8.37
CA GLN A 177 20.92 -2.40 -9.29
C GLN A 177 22.02 -2.67 -10.34
N SER A 178 23.16 -3.23 -9.91
CA SER A 178 24.24 -3.62 -10.83
C SER A 178 23.79 -4.65 -11.85
N MET A 179 22.89 -5.58 -11.51
CA MET A 179 22.40 -6.59 -12.45
C MET A 179 21.71 -5.98 -13.67
N ILE A 180 20.92 -4.90 -13.51
CA ILE A 180 20.27 -4.23 -14.65
C ILE A 180 21.32 -3.55 -15.55
N TYR A 181 22.32 -2.90 -14.97
CA TYR A 181 23.43 -2.34 -15.74
C TYR A 181 24.24 -3.40 -16.47
N VAL A 182 24.49 -4.55 -15.84
CA VAL A 182 25.18 -5.69 -16.45
C VAL A 182 24.36 -6.26 -17.61
N LEU A 183 23.04 -6.37 -17.46
CA LEU A 183 22.14 -6.72 -18.56
C LEU A 183 22.27 -5.72 -19.72
N GLN A 184 22.17 -4.42 -19.44
CA GLN A 184 22.29 -3.36 -20.44
C GLN A 184 23.65 -3.38 -21.16
N ALA A 185 24.73 -3.68 -20.44
CA ALA A 185 26.05 -3.87 -21.03
C ALA A 185 26.09 -5.10 -21.96
N MET A 186 25.46 -6.21 -21.57
CA MET A 186 25.32 -7.41 -22.41
C MET A 186 24.41 -7.18 -23.62
N GLU A 187 23.46 -6.25 -23.54
CA GLU A 187 22.65 -5.75 -24.65
C GLU A 187 23.40 -4.72 -25.53
N HIS A 188 24.68 -4.44 -25.22
CA HIS A 188 25.54 -3.47 -25.91
C HIS A 188 25.06 -2.01 -25.86
N LEU A 189 24.26 -1.62 -24.86
CA LEU A 189 23.95 -0.22 -24.64
C LEU A 189 25.26 0.54 -24.32
N PRO A 190 25.57 1.66 -24.98
CA PRO A 190 26.68 2.52 -24.59
C PRO A 190 26.56 2.98 -23.11
N THR A 191 27.68 3.24 -22.44
CA THR A 191 27.71 3.62 -21.01
C THR A 191 27.01 4.94 -20.71
N ASP A 192 26.88 5.84 -21.69
CA ASP A 192 26.11 7.09 -21.61
C ASP A 192 24.61 6.91 -21.90
N VAL A 193 24.20 5.73 -22.36
CA VAL A 193 22.80 5.34 -22.61
C VAL A 193 22.26 4.43 -21.51
N ALA A 194 23.09 3.51 -21.01
CA ALA A 194 22.75 2.64 -19.88
C ALA A 194 22.41 3.46 -18.64
N ASN A 195 21.32 3.10 -17.96
CA ASN A 195 20.73 3.91 -16.89
C ASN A 195 20.19 3.09 -15.71
N GLY A 196 20.39 1.77 -15.71
CA GLY A 196 19.96 0.90 -14.62
C GLY A 196 18.44 0.71 -14.53
N ASN A 197 17.65 1.27 -15.45
CA ASN A 197 16.21 1.09 -15.50
C ASN A 197 15.83 -0.02 -16.50
N PHE A 198 14.88 -0.89 -16.11
CA PHE A 198 14.32 -1.92 -17.00
C PHE A 198 13.27 -1.32 -17.97
N GLY A 199 13.73 -0.40 -18.81
CA GLY A 199 12.91 0.39 -19.72
C GLY A 199 12.62 -0.28 -21.07
N PRO A 200 11.96 0.43 -22.01
CA PRO A 200 11.58 -0.10 -23.32
C PRO A 200 12.73 -0.72 -24.12
N THR A 201 13.92 -0.10 -24.08
CA THR A 201 15.11 -0.62 -24.80
C THR A 201 15.56 -1.96 -24.24
N THR A 202 15.72 -2.06 -22.92
CA THR A 202 16.09 -3.32 -22.24
C THR A 202 15.04 -4.40 -22.47
N ARG A 203 13.75 -4.07 -22.38
CA ARG A 203 12.67 -5.03 -22.66
C ARG A 203 12.72 -5.60 -24.08
N ARG A 204 13.07 -4.78 -25.06
CA ARG A 204 13.22 -5.18 -26.47
C ARG A 204 14.45 -6.08 -26.67
N CYS A 205 15.55 -5.78 -25.99
CA CYS A 205 16.82 -6.47 -26.17
C CYS A 205 16.94 -7.78 -25.39
N CYS A 206 16.10 -8.00 -24.37
CA CYS A 206 16.06 -9.24 -23.61
C CYS A 206 15.72 -10.46 -24.49
N PRO A 207 16.62 -11.46 -24.58
CA PRO A 207 16.34 -12.68 -25.34
C PRO A 207 15.51 -13.69 -24.54
N ASN A 208 14.77 -14.51 -25.28
CA ASN A 208 14.27 -15.76 -24.73
C ASN A 208 15.47 -16.68 -24.40
N LEU A 209 15.38 -17.47 -23.32
CA LEU A 209 16.34 -18.53 -23.02
C LEU A 209 15.62 -19.88 -22.90
N PRO A 210 15.99 -20.90 -23.70
CA PRO A 210 17.04 -20.90 -24.71
C PRO A 210 16.77 -19.91 -25.86
N TYR A 211 17.84 -19.36 -26.43
CA TYR A 211 17.76 -18.35 -27.49
C TYR A 211 17.13 -18.91 -28.76
N ASP A 212 16.15 -18.20 -29.30
CA ASP A 212 15.37 -18.55 -30.48
C ASP A 212 15.81 -17.79 -31.74
N GLY A 213 16.73 -16.84 -31.61
CA GLY A 213 17.23 -16.03 -32.73
C GLY A 213 16.46 -14.74 -33.00
N GLU A 214 15.42 -14.43 -32.20
CA GLU A 214 14.51 -13.32 -32.49
C GLU A 214 14.94 -12.01 -31.83
N ALA A 215 15.38 -12.06 -30.57
CA ALA A 215 15.83 -10.85 -29.88
C ALA A 215 17.17 -10.36 -30.43
N LEU A 216 17.28 -9.04 -30.57
CA LEU A 216 18.47 -8.34 -31.08
C LEU A 216 19.01 -7.39 -30.01
N ASP A 217 20.31 -7.12 -30.08
CA ASP A 217 20.97 -6.17 -29.19
C ASP A 217 20.58 -4.71 -29.47
N TYR A 218 21.22 -3.77 -28.77
CA TYR A 218 21.00 -2.33 -28.94
C TYR A 218 21.19 -1.87 -30.39
N PHE A 219 22.16 -2.43 -31.10
CA PHE A 219 22.51 -2.08 -32.48
C PHE A 219 21.70 -2.86 -33.53
N ASN A 220 20.73 -3.66 -33.11
CA ASN A 220 19.91 -4.56 -33.94
C ASN A 220 20.70 -5.73 -34.54
N GLU A 221 21.74 -6.19 -33.85
CA GLU A 221 22.50 -7.37 -34.24
C GLU A 221 22.03 -8.61 -33.45
N PRO A 222 22.02 -9.80 -34.07
CA PRO A 222 21.69 -11.03 -33.37
C PRO A 222 22.76 -11.39 -32.33
N TYR A 223 22.36 -11.98 -31.22
CA TYR A 223 23.29 -12.42 -30.20
C TYR A 223 24.06 -13.67 -30.64
N GLY A 224 25.39 -13.63 -30.53
CA GLY A 224 26.25 -14.80 -30.72
C GLY A 224 26.28 -15.72 -29.50
N ASP A 225 26.78 -16.95 -29.68
CA ASP A 225 26.83 -17.99 -28.63
C ASP A 225 27.47 -17.52 -27.32
N ALA A 226 28.56 -16.75 -27.39
CA ALA A 226 29.26 -16.24 -26.22
C ALA A 226 28.42 -15.21 -25.44
N ALA A 227 27.63 -14.39 -26.15
CA ALA A 227 26.73 -13.41 -25.52
C ALA A 227 25.57 -14.14 -24.84
N ILE A 228 24.93 -15.10 -25.53
CA ILE A 228 23.86 -15.93 -24.96
C ILE A 228 24.35 -16.75 -23.75
N GLN A 229 25.57 -17.26 -23.78
CA GLN A 229 26.15 -17.94 -22.62
C GLN A 229 26.24 -16.99 -21.41
N ARG A 230 26.72 -15.76 -21.60
CA ARG A 230 26.82 -14.76 -20.51
C ARG A 230 25.45 -14.31 -20.00
N LEU A 231 24.49 -14.09 -20.90
CA LEU A 231 23.11 -13.77 -20.54
C LEU A 231 22.45 -14.92 -19.77
N THR A 232 22.69 -16.16 -20.18
CA THR A 232 22.22 -17.34 -19.42
C THR A 232 22.87 -17.41 -18.04
N GLN A 233 24.15 -17.05 -17.92
CA GLN A 233 24.85 -17.03 -16.64
C GLN A 233 24.29 -15.94 -15.71
N LEU A 234 24.05 -14.74 -16.24
CA LEU A 234 23.38 -13.65 -15.54
C LEU A 234 22.00 -14.09 -15.02
N PHE A 235 21.21 -14.77 -15.85
CA PHE A 235 19.91 -15.29 -15.43
C PHE A 235 20.05 -16.33 -14.30
N GLN A 236 21.01 -17.26 -14.41
CA GLN A 236 21.29 -18.24 -13.35
C GLN A 236 21.63 -17.57 -12.02
N TYR A 237 22.47 -16.53 -12.07
CA TYR A 237 22.79 -15.74 -10.89
C TYR A 237 21.57 -15.00 -10.35
N ALA A 238 20.77 -14.36 -11.21
CA ALA A 238 19.55 -13.66 -10.80
C ALA A 238 18.57 -14.57 -10.08
N LEU A 239 18.36 -15.78 -10.61
CA LEU A 239 17.50 -16.79 -10.03
C LEU A 239 17.99 -17.23 -8.64
N HIS A 240 19.31 -17.36 -8.47
CA HIS A 240 19.90 -17.65 -7.18
C HIS A 240 19.81 -16.46 -6.21
N CYS A 241 20.10 -15.25 -6.66
CA CYS A 241 19.94 -14.03 -5.87
C CYS A 241 18.53 -13.84 -5.30
N TYR A 242 17.49 -14.19 -6.07
CA TYR A 242 16.09 -13.96 -5.69
C TYR A 242 15.71 -14.55 -4.32
N ASP A 243 16.20 -15.74 -3.99
CA ASP A 243 15.90 -16.43 -2.71
C ASP A 243 17.14 -16.63 -1.83
N ALA A 244 18.15 -15.76 -1.98
CA ALA A 244 19.38 -15.85 -1.23
C ALA A 244 19.23 -15.31 0.21
N LYS A 245 18.65 -16.13 1.08
CA LYS A 245 18.58 -15.85 2.52
C LYS A 245 19.84 -16.36 3.23
N ARG A 246 20.49 -15.49 4.02
CA ARG A 246 21.75 -15.83 4.74
C ARG A 246 21.57 -17.10 5.58
N GLY A 247 22.43 -18.08 5.35
CA GLY A 247 22.44 -19.35 6.11
C GLY A 247 21.27 -20.30 5.79
N GLN A 248 20.46 -20.03 4.76
CA GLN A 248 19.34 -20.88 4.35
C GLN A 248 19.56 -21.50 2.97
N LYS A 249 18.86 -22.60 2.70
CA LYS A 249 18.89 -23.25 1.40
C LYS A 249 18.06 -22.43 0.40
N ASN A 250 18.70 -22.06 -0.70
CA ASN A 250 18.05 -21.38 -1.81
C ASN A 250 17.09 -22.30 -2.59
N ARG A 251 15.82 -21.91 -2.74
CA ARG A 251 14.77 -22.70 -3.41
C ARG A 251 14.95 -22.79 -4.93
N PHE A 252 15.56 -21.80 -5.54
CA PHE A 252 15.61 -21.64 -7.00
C PHE A 252 17.03 -21.79 -7.59
N SER A 253 18.01 -22.19 -6.79
CA SER A 253 19.39 -22.32 -7.27
C SER A 253 19.51 -23.40 -8.34
N PRO A 254 20.03 -23.07 -9.54
CA PRO A 254 20.25 -24.05 -10.60
C PRO A 254 21.45 -24.97 -10.33
N GLY A 255 22.24 -24.67 -9.30
CA GLY A 255 23.41 -25.42 -8.85
C GLY A 255 24.70 -25.14 -9.62
N VAL A 256 24.63 -24.95 -10.94
CA VAL A 256 25.79 -24.64 -11.79
C VAL A 256 25.57 -23.33 -12.54
N PHE A 257 26.54 -22.42 -12.45
CA PHE A 257 26.48 -21.04 -12.96
C PHE A 257 27.46 -20.82 -14.11
N ASN A 258 27.37 -21.64 -15.16
CA ASN A 258 28.33 -21.64 -16.28
C ASN A 258 27.75 -21.10 -17.59
N GLY A 259 26.54 -20.53 -17.55
CA GLY A 259 25.86 -20.00 -18.72
C GLY A 259 25.30 -21.05 -19.67
N LYS A 260 25.24 -22.32 -19.26
CA LYS A 260 24.60 -23.38 -20.07
C LYS A 260 23.16 -23.57 -19.64
N PHE A 261 22.25 -23.55 -20.62
CA PHE A 261 20.86 -23.87 -20.40
C PHE A 261 20.69 -25.39 -20.26
N THR A 262 20.58 -25.87 -19.02
CA THR A 262 20.49 -27.31 -18.70
C THR A 262 19.10 -27.68 -18.19
N VAL A 263 18.83 -28.98 -18.06
CA VAL A 263 17.62 -29.49 -17.39
C VAL A 263 17.54 -28.98 -15.94
N SER A 264 18.67 -28.83 -15.24
CA SER A 264 18.71 -28.25 -13.88
C SER A 264 18.26 -26.78 -13.88
N THR A 265 18.76 -26.00 -14.84
CA THR A 265 18.35 -24.60 -15.06
C THR A 265 16.84 -24.52 -15.31
N SER A 266 16.35 -25.32 -16.26
CA SER A 266 14.92 -25.34 -16.63
C SER A 266 14.02 -25.78 -15.46
N THR A 267 14.43 -26.78 -14.68
CA THR A 267 13.68 -27.23 -13.49
C THR A 267 13.58 -26.13 -12.42
N SER A 268 14.67 -25.38 -12.22
CA SER A 268 14.71 -24.28 -11.27
C SER A 268 13.83 -23.11 -11.73
N ILE A 269 13.83 -22.82 -13.04
CA ILE A 269 12.91 -21.85 -13.66
C ILE A 269 11.45 -22.27 -13.45
N GLN A 270 11.10 -23.55 -13.64
CA GLN A 270 9.73 -24.04 -13.39
C GLN A 270 9.31 -23.88 -11.93
N ALA A 271 10.23 -24.07 -10.97
CA ALA A 271 9.95 -23.84 -9.56
C ALA A 271 9.67 -22.35 -9.29
N PHE A 272 10.48 -21.47 -9.87
CA PHE A 272 10.28 -20.02 -9.78
C PHE A 272 8.97 -19.57 -10.44
N GLN A 273 8.68 -20.01 -11.68
CA GLN A 273 7.45 -19.69 -12.40
C GLN A 273 6.20 -20.06 -11.58
N ARG A 274 6.16 -21.27 -11.00
CA ARG A 274 5.08 -21.67 -10.08
C ARG A 274 4.97 -20.74 -8.88
N PHE A 275 6.11 -20.34 -8.31
CA PHE A 275 6.12 -19.50 -7.11
C PHE A 275 5.62 -18.09 -7.37
N VAL A 276 5.96 -17.49 -8.51
CA VAL A 276 5.61 -16.08 -8.85
C VAL A 276 4.35 -15.92 -9.71
N GLY A 277 3.63 -17.01 -9.98
CA GLY A 277 2.38 -16.99 -10.76
C GLY A 277 2.59 -16.79 -12.26
N LEU A 278 3.64 -17.38 -12.85
CA LEU A 278 3.90 -17.39 -14.29
C LEU A 278 3.61 -18.77 -14.91
N ASP A 279 3.42 -18.78 -16.23
CA ASP A 279 3.27 -20.03 -17.00
C ASP A 279 4.50 -20.94 -16.83
N VAL A 280 4.26 -22.19 -16.44
CA VAL A 280 5.32 -23.13 -16.08
C VAL A 280 5.89 -23.81 -17.32
N THR A 281 6.72 -23.09 -18.07
CA THR A 281 7.34 -23.56 -19.32
C THR A 281 8.74 -24.13 -19.08
N GLY A 282 9.45 -23.65 -18.06
CA GLY A 282 10.87 -23.91 -17.85
C GLY A 282 11.79 -23.16 -18.80
N ASN A 283 11.25 -22.22 -19.58
CA ASN A 283 11.98 -21.28 -20.42
C ASN A 283 11.92 -19.87 -19.81
N VAL A 284 12.85 -19.02 -20.23
CA VAL A 284 12.90 -17.60 -19.86
C VAL A 284 12.32 -16.79 -21.00
N THR A 285 11.39 -15.91 -20.67
CA THR A 285 10.87 -14.85 -21.53
C THR A 285 11.04 -13.51 -20.82
N ILE A 286 10.50 -12.43 -21.40
CA ILE A 286 10.47 -11.13 -20.75
C ILE A 286 9.82 -11.16 -19.35
N ASN A 287 8.87 -12.07 -19.11
CA ASN A 287 8.20 -12.19 -17.81
C ASN A 287 9.18 -12.62 -16.71
N GLU A 288 10.00 -13.65 -16.96
CA GLU A 288 10.97 -14.17 -16.01
C GLU A 288 12.13 -13.20 -15.79
N TRP A 289 12.63 -12.56 -16.86
CA TRP A 289 13.63 -11.50 -16.74
C TRP A 289 13.14 -10.39 -15.83
N MET A 290 11.94 -9.87 -16.10
CA MET A 290 11.43 -8.77 -15.31
C MET A 290 11.10 -9.17 -13.87
N ALA A 291 10.51 -10.35 -13.64
CA ALA A 291 10.16 -10.81 -12.29
C ALA A 291 11.38 -10.98 -11.36
N LEU A 292 12.58 -11.18 -11.92
CA LEU A 292 13.83 -11.26 -11.17
C LEU A 292 14.52 -9.89 -10.96
N PHE A 293 14.31 -8.92 -11.86
CA PHE A 293 15.08 -7.67 -11.90
C PHE A 293 14.31 -6.45 -11.40
N VAL A 294 12.97 -6.47 -11.46
CA VAL A 294 12.10 -5.40 -10.96
C VAL A 294 10.94 -6.01 -10.18
N SER A 295 10.55 -5.37 -9.08
CA SER A 295 9.55 -5.93 -8.15
C SER A 295 8.23 -6.24 -8.85
N TYR A 296 7.67 -5.29 -9.61
CA TYR A 296 6.40 -5.48 -10.32
C TYR A 296 6.44 -6.50 -11.47
N GLY A 297 7.60 -7.06 -11.81
CA GLY A 297 7.76 -7.97 -12.93
C GLY A 297 7.36 -7.32 -14.27
N ASN A 298 6.77 -8.09 -15.19
CA ASN A 298 6.23 -7.50 -16.41
C ASN A 298 4.82 -6.95 -16.15
N PRO A 299 4.58 -5.62 -16.20
CA PRO A 299 3.27 -5.02 -15.93
C PRO A 299 2.22 -5.49 -16.96
N SER A 300 2.63 -5.89 -18.16
CA SER A 300 1.72 -6.45 -19.17
C SER A 300 1.32 -7.91 -18.91
N ARG A 301 1.86 -8.59 -17.88
CA ARG A 301 1.48 -9.98 -17.59
C ARG A 301 0.02 -10.05 -17.16
N SER A 302 -0.61 -11.20 -17.37
CA SER A 302 -2.02 -11.41 -17.02
C SER A 302 -2.22 -11.21 -15.51
N ALA A 303 -3.31 -10.52 -15.16
CA ALA A 303 -3.72 -10.29 -13.78
C ALA A 303 -5.22 -10.59 -13.68
N GLU A 304 -5.63 -11.31 -12.64
CA GLU A 304 -7.03 -11.73 -12.46
C GLU A 304 -7.75 -10.94 -11.37
N ALA A 305 -7.00 -10.18 -10.56
CA ALA A 305 -7.53 -9.35 -9.50
C ALA A 305 -7.27 -7.87 -9.80
N ILE A 306 -8.14 -7.02 -9.25
CA ILE A 306 -7.90 -5.58 -9.14
C ILE A 306 -8.10 -5.14 -7.71
N ASP A 307 -7.54 -4.01 -7.34
CA ASP A 307 -8.08 -3.19 -6.25
C ASP A 307 -8.29 -1.77 -6.74
N CYS A 308 -9.20 -1.04 -6.08
CA CYS A 308 -9.49 0.34 -6.44
C CYS A 308 -10.14 1.06 -5.27
N TYR A 309 -9.99 2.38 -5.21
CA TYR A 309 -10.74 3.20 -4.26
C TYR A 309 -12.18 3.47 -4.75
N THR A 310 -12.41 3.42 -6.08
CA THR A 310 -13.69 3.74 -6.71
C THR A 310 -14.76 2.73 -6.33
N ARG A 311 -15.93 3.22 -5.88
CA ARG A 311 -17.10 2.36 -5.65
C ARG A 311 -17.66 1.82 -6.97
N LEU A 312 -17.92 0.53 -7.00
CA LEU A 312 -18.28 -0.17 -8.23
C LEU A 312 -19.80 -0.14 -8.51
N SER A 313 -20.15 0.39 -9.68
CA SER A 313 -21.47 0.28 -10.30
C SER A 313 -21.54 -0.97 -11.19
N ASP A 314 -22.74 -1.32 -11.67
CA ASP A 314 -22.90 -2.43 -12.62
C ASP A 314 -22.11 -2.21 -13.93
N ALA A 315 -22.01 -0.97 -14.42
CA ALA A 315 -21.25 -0.67 -15.64
C ALA A 315 -19.74 -0.89 -15.45
N TYR A 316 -19.19 -0.52 -14.28
CA TYR A 316 -17.79 -0.81 -13.96
C TYR A 316 -17.54 -2.32 -13.84
N LEU A 317 -18.45 -3.06 -13.18
CA LEU A 317 -18.33 -4.51 -13.01
C LEU A 317 -18.48 -5.28 -14.32
N GLU A 318 -19.35 -4.85 -15.23
CA GLU A 318 -19.47 -5.43 -16.58
C GLU A 318 -18.16 -5.23 -17.36
N LYS A 319 -17.57 -4.03 -17.29
CA LYS A 319 -16.26 -3.76 -17.91
C LYS A 319 -15.17 -4.65 -17.35
N LEU A 320 -15.08 -4.78 -16.03
CA LEU A 320 -14.11 -5.66 -15.37
C LEU A 320 -14.29 -7.13 -15.80
N SER A 321 -15.54 -7.59 -15.93
CA SER A 321 -15.86 -8.96 -16.38
C SER A 321 -15.42 -9.22 -17.82
N VAL A 322 -15.68 -8.26 -18.73
CA VAL A 322 -15.25 -8.33 -20.14
C VAL A 322 -13.73 -8.38 -20.26
N ASP A 323 -13.02 -7.66 -19.40
CA ASP A 323 -11.55 -7.63 -19.38
C ASP A 323 -10.92 -8.85 -18.68
N GLY A 324 -11.74 -9.76 -18.15
CA GLY A 324 -11.29 -11.03 -17.58
C GLY A 324 -10.93 -10.98 -16.09
N TYR A 325 -11.22 -9.88 -15.39
CA TYR A 325 -11.01 -9.79 -13.95
C TYR A 325 -12.07 -10.61 -13.19
N LYS A 326 -11.65 -11.30 -12.13
CA LYS A 326 -12.47 -12.23 -11.35
C LYS A 326 -12.56 -11.86 -9.87
N ILE A 327 -11.63 -11.04 -9.38
CA ILE A 327 -11.47 -10.72 -7.97
C ILE A 327 -11.29 -9.21 -7.81
N VAL A 328 -11.94 -8.63 -6.81
CA VAL A 328 -11.92 -7.20 -6.52
C VAL A 328 -11.46 -6.98 -5.07
N GLY A 329 -10.49 -6.11 -4.87
CA GLY A 329 -10.07 -5.57 -3.58
C GLY A 329 -10.80 -4.26 -3.29
N ARG A 330 -11.43 -4.14 -2.12
CA ARG A 330 -12.12 -2.91 -1.72
C ARG A 330 -11.77 -2.50 -0.30
N TYR A 331 -11.73 -1.19 -0.08
CA TYR A 331 -11.43 -0.57 1.19
C TYR A 331 -12.64 -0.64 2.12
N LEU A 332 -12.47 -1.11 3.36
CA LEU A 332 -13.55 -1.17 4.34
C LEU A 332 -14.04 0.22 4.74
N THR A 333 -13.12 1.18 4.91
CA THR A 333 -13.39 2.52 5.44
C THR A 333 -12.68 3.63 4.64
N GLY A 334 -12.92 4.87 5.04
CA GLY A 334 -12.16 6.05 4.60
C GLY A 334 -12.71 6.78 3.37
N ASP A 335 -12.03 7.88 3.06
CA ASP A 335 -12.17 8.69 1.85
C ASP A 335 -10.78 8.93 1.20
N VAL A 336 -10.79 9.43 -0.04
CA VAL A 336 -9.60 9.97 -0.75
C VAL A 336 -9.86 11.41 -1.15
N VAL A 337 -8.82 12.19 -1.46
CA VAL A 337 -8.99 13.56 -1.96
C VAL A 337 -8.63 13.60 -3.45
N ILE A 338 -9.57 14.03 -4.28
CA ILE A 338 -9.40 14.18 -5.73
C ILE A 338 -9.79 15.60 -6.09
N ASP A 339 -8.88 16.34 -6.74
CA ASP A 339 -9.08 17.74 -7.13
C ASP A 339 -9.61 18.63 -5.97
N GLY A 340 -9.07 18.41 -4.77
CA GLY A 340 -9.47 19.12 -3.55
C GLY A 340 -10.84 18.71 -2.98
N GLN A 341 -11.49 17.70 -3.55
CA GLN A 341 -12.76 17.16 -3.07
C GLN A 341 -12.57 15.78 -2.44
N ARG A 342 -13.16 15.59 -1.25
CA ARG A 342 -13.21 14.26 -0.62
C ARG A 342 -14.06 13.33 -1.45
N VAL A 343 -13.65 12.11 -1.74
CA VAL A 343 -14.36 11.06 -2.45
C VAL A 343 -14.37 9.80 -1.58
N ALA A 344 -15.56 9.27 -1.28
CA ALA A 344 -15.67 8.11 -0.40
C ALA A 344 -15.11 6.86 -1.09
N LYS A 345 -14.22 6.13 -0.39
CA LYS A 345 -13.63 4.88 -0.88
C LYS A 345 -14.23 3.63 -0.24
N ASN A 346 -14.90 3.79 0.89
CA ASN A 346 -15.40 2.69 1.70
C ASN A 346 -16.44 1.81 0.99
N LEU A 347 -16.33 0.50 1.21
CA LEU A 347 -17.18 -0.57 0.70
C LEU A 347 -18.60 -0.46 1.25
N LEU A 348 -19.58 -0.80 0.40
CA LEU A 348 -20.99 -0.82 0.77
C LEU A 348 -21.61 -2.21 0.58
N ARG A 349 -22.57 -2.59 1.43
CA ARG A 349 -23.28 -3.87 1.30
C ARG A 349 -24.01 -4.04 -0.04
N PRO A 350 -24.68 -3.01 -0.62
CA PRO A 350 -25.21 -3.10 -1.98
C PRO A 350 -24.13 -3.28 -3.07
N GLU A 351 -22.93 -2.72 -2.86
CA GLU A 351 -21.79 -2.91 -3.77
C GLU A 351 -21.31 -4.36 -3.73
N MET A 352 -21.18 -4.98 -2.55
CA MET A 352 -20.87 -6.40 -2.40
C MET A 352 -21.87 -7.28 -3.17
N ARG A 353 -23.18 -7.00 -3.03
CA ARG A 353 -24.22 -7.75 -3.76
C ARG A 353 -24.05 -7.64 -5.28
N ARG A 354 -23.69 -6.45 -5.79
CA ARG A 354 -23.39 -6.27 -7.23
C ARG A 354 -22.15 -7.06 -7.64
N ILE A 355 -21.04 -6.93 -6.91
CA ILE A 355 -19.79 -7.68 -7.19
C ILE A 355 -20.10 -9.18 -7.34
N PHE A 356 -20.85 -9.75 -6.39
CA PHE A 356 -21.19 -11.18 -6.39
C PHE A 356 -22.19 -11.55 -7.48
N ALA A 357 -23.12 -10.66 -7.84
CA ALA A 357 -24.05 -10.88 -8.94
C ALA A 357 -23.35 -10.93 -10.31
N HIS A 358 -22.23 -10.22 -10.46
CA HIS A 358 -21.33 -10.32 -11.63
C HIS A 358 -20.35 -11.50 -11.54
N GLY A 359 -20.51 -12.38 -10.53
CA GLY A 359 -19.71 -13.61 -10.39
C GLY A 359 -18.29 -13.39 -9.85
N MET A 360 -17.96 -12.17 -9.42
CA MET A 360 -16.65 -11.84 -8.87
C MET A 360 -16.53 -12.18 -7.39
N LYS A 361 -15.29 -12.36 -6.92
CA LYS A 361 -14.94 -12.48 -5.50
C LYS A 361 -14.41 -11.16 -4.96
N LEU A 362 -14.42 -11.02 -3.64
CA LEU A 362 -14.02 -9.82 -2.92
C LEU A 362 -12.90 -10.14 -1.91
N PHE A 363 -11.90 -9.27 -1.80
CA PHE A 363 -11.00 -9.22 -0.64
C PHE A 363 -11.00 -7.81 -0.02
N LEU A 364 -10.66 -7.73 1.26
CA LEU A 364 -10.85 -6.52 2.07
C LEU A 364 -9.53 -5.85 2.40
N ILE A 365 -9.50 -4.53 2.24
CA ILE A 365 -8.35 -3.69 2.55
C ILE A 365 -8.75 -2.72 3.66
N TYR A 366 -7.88 -2.55 4.65
CA TYR A 366 -7.97 -1.47 5.62
C TYR A 366 -6.79 -0.52 5.45
N GLN A 367 -7.09 0.73 5.13
CA GLN A 367 -6.10 1.82 5.00
C GLN A 367 -6.81 3.13 5.32
N ASP A 368 -6.66 3.65 6.54
CA ASP A 368 -7.42 4.82 6.99
C ASP A 368 -6.60 5.70 7.95
N ALA A 369 -5.55 6.34 7.42
CA ALA A 369 -4.64 7.17 8.19
C ALA A 369 -5.04 8.66 8.27
N ARG A 370 -6.19 9.04 7.70
CA ARG A 370 -6.53 10.46 7.52
C ARG A 370 -6.81 11.21 8.82
N GLU A 371 -7.41 10.52 9.80
CA GLU A 371 -7.62 11.06 11.14
C GLU A 371 -6.27 11.49 11.74
N TYR A 372 -5.30 10.57 11.75
CA TYR A 372 -3.94 10.86 12.18
C TYR A 372 -3.29 12.02 11.42
N MET A 373 -3.38 12.03 10.09
CA MET A 373 -2.82 13.12 9.27
C MET A 373 -3.43 14.48 9.63
N THR A 374 -4.72 14.51 9.95
CA THR A 374 -5.43 15.74 10.34
C THR A 374 -5.06 16.19 11.75
N GLU A 375 -4.97 15.25 12.70
CA GLU A 375 -4.61 15.53 14.09
C GLU A 375 -3.18 16.05 14.24
N ASN A 376 -2.28 15.61 13.34
CA ASN A 376 -0.85 15.89 13.42
C ASN A 376 -0.36 16.89 12.35
N ASP A 377 -1.26 17.41 11.51
CA ASP A 377 -0.95 18.33 10.40
C ASP A 377 0.23 17.85 9.54
N THR A 378 0.19 16.58 9.14
CA THR A 378 1.27 15.92 8.40
C THR A 378 0.72 14.91 7.40
N ASP A 379 1.40 14.76 6.26
CA ASP A 379 1.16 13.67 5.30
C ASP A 379 2.17 12.52 5.49
N ASP A 380 3.10 12.64 6.44
CA ASP A 380 4.08 11.61 6.77
C ASP A 380 3.52 10.59 7.78
N LEU A 381 3.41 9.33 7.34
CA LEU A 381 2.89 8.21 8.11
C LEU A 381 3.92 7.55 9.04
N TYR A 382 5.16 8.04 9.10
CA TYR A 382 6.22 7.43 9.92
C TYR A 382 5.79 7.12 11.38
N ASN A 383 5.08 8.05 12.03
CA ASN A 383 4.62 7.91 13.41
C ASN A 383 3.16 7.41 13.53
N TYR A 384 2.51 7.06 12.42
CA TYR A 384 1.18 6.45 12.44
C TYR A 384 1.21 5.06 13.08
N PHE A 385 2.19 4.25 12.69
CA PHE A 385 2.29 2.84 13.03
C PHE A 385 2.79 2.67 14.48
N THR A 386 1.83 2.47 15.38
CA THR A 386 2.06 2.21 16.80
C THR A 386 1.15 1.07 17.27
N GLU A 387 1.51 0.41 18.37
CA GLU A 387 0.70 -0.69 18.93
C GLU A 387 -0.73 -0.26 19.27
N SER A 388 -0.92 0.92 19.90
CA SER A 388 -2.24 1.44 20.22
C SER A 388 -3.06 1.78 18.97
N ARG A 389 -2.40 2.33 17.92
CA ARG A 389 -3.07 2.59 16.64
C ARG A 389 -3.51 1.28 15.98
N GLY A 390 -2.66 0.26 15.98
CA GLY A 390 -3.00 -1.06 15.42
C GLY A 390 -4.19 -1.71 16.10
N TYR A 391 -4.27 -1.62 17.43
CA TYR A 391 -5.43 -2.09 18.18
C TYR A 391 -6.72 -1.35 17.77
N SER A 392 -6.68 -0.01 17.69
CA SER A 392 -7.84 0.81 17.29
C SER A 392 -8.25 0.61 15.84
N ASP A 393 -7.28 0.40 14.95
CA ASP A 393 -7.53 0.14 13.52
C ASP A 393 -8.19 -1.23 13.31
N ALA A 394 -7.71 -2.26 14.01
CA ALA A 394 -8.32 -3.58 13.99
C ALA A 394 -9.76 -3.53 14.50
N GLU A 395 -10.01 -2.77 15.56
CA GLU A 395 -11.34 -2.53 16.10
C GLU A 395 -12.30 -1.95 15.05
N LYS A 396 -11.90 -0.84 14.43
CA LYS A 396 -12.66 -0.20 13.35
C LYS A 396 -12.90 -1.15 12.18
N ALA A 397 -11.86 -1.86 11.73
CA ALA A 397 -11.94 -2.78 10.60
C ALA A 397 -12.91 -3.95 10.89
N PHE A 398 -12.79 -4.58 12.07
CA PHE A 398 -13.59 -5.74 12.45
C PHE A 398 -15.06 -5.35 12.63
N CYS A 399 -15.34 -4.24 13.31
CA CYS A 399 -16.71 -3.75 13.46
C CYS A 399 -17.32 -3.43 12.09
N THR A 400 -16.60 -2.76 11.20
CA THR A 400 -17.08 -2.44 9.85
C THR A 400 -17.37 -3.71 9.04
N ALA A 401 -16.47 -4.70 9.09
CA ALA A 401 -16.63 -5.96 8.40
C ALA A 401 -17.88 -6.72 8.89
N LYS A 402 -18.12 -6.75 10.21
CA LYS A 402 -19.33 -7.35 10.79
C LYS A 402 -20.60 -6.65 10.30
N VAL A 403 -20.66 -5.31 10.33
CA VAL A 403 -21.81 -4.51 9.83
C VAL A 403 -22.12 -4.80 8.35
N LEU A 404 -21.07 -4.96 7.54
CA LEU A 404 -21.21 -5.26 6.12
C LEU A 404 -21.66 -6.71 5.84
N GLY A 405 -21.65 -7.58 6.85
CA GLY A 405 -21.95 -9.00 6.72
C GLY A 405 -20.80 -9.76 6.06
N VAL A 406 -19.55 -9.38 6.34
CA VAL A 406 -18.38 -10.18 5.94
C VAL A 406 -18.38 -11.47 6.76
N PRO A 407 -18.31 -12.65 6.12
CA PRO A 407 -18.24 -13.92 6.84
C PRO A 407 -17.04 -13.98 7.79
N GLU A 408 -17.21 -14.67 8.92
CA GLU A 408 -16.07 -14.98 9.80
C GLU A 408 -14.97 -15.74 9.04
N ASP A 409 -13.75 -15.71 9.58
CA ASP A 409 -12.54 -16.32 9.00
C ASP A 409 -12.02 -15.72 7.68
N GLU A 410 -12.69 -14.71 7.13
CA GLU A 410 -12.19 -13.93 5.98
C GLU A 410 -10.99 -13.06 6.36
N ILE A 411 -10.18 -12.73 5.35
CA ILE A 411 -8.92 -11.99 5.53
C ILE A 411 -9.15 -10.49 5.31
N ILE A 412 -8.69 -9.68 6.27
CA ILE A 412 -8.57 -8.22 6.15
C ILE A 412 -7.08 -7.87 6.00
N TYR A 413 -6.72 -7.22 4.91
CA TYR A 413 -5.36 -6.75 4.66
C TYR A 413 -5.16 -5.35 5.24
N PHE A 414 -4.35 -5.23 6.29
CA PHE A 414 -3.98 -3.95 6.90
C PHE A 414 -2.79 -3.35 6.14
N ALA A 415 -2.95 -2.14 5.62
CA ALA A 415 -2.00 -1.52 4.73
C ALA A 415 -0.87 -0.77 5.45
N VAL A 416 0.37 -1.12 5.10
CA VAL A 416 1.61 -0.38 5.40
C VAL A 416 2.11 0.22 4.10
N ASP A 417 1.44 1.30 3.69
CA ASP A 417 1.75 2.03 2.45
C ASP A 417 2.81 3.11 2.70
N TYR A 418 4.00 2.66 3.13
CA TYR A 418 5.13 3.52 3.51
C TYR A 418 6.46 2.77 3.33
N ASP A 419 7.50 3.46 2.87
CA ASP A 419 8.84 2.86 2.68
C ASP A 419 9.64 2.86 3.99
N PHE A 420 9.49 1.81 4.78
CA PHE A 420 10.31 1.57 5.97
C PHE A 420 11.56 0.77 5.63
N MET A 421 12.70 1.21 6.17
CA MET A 421 13.88 0.37 6.25
C MET A 421 13.65 -0.77 7.26
N GLU A 422 14.37 -1.88 7.13
CA GLU A 422 14.17 -3.08 7.96
C GLU A 422 14.15 -2.79 9.47
N SER A 423 15.08 -2.00 9.99
CA SER A 423 15.12 -1.63 11.41
C SER A 423 13.88 -0.87 11.85
N GLU A 424 13.28 -0.08 10.96
CA GLU A 424 12.07 0.70 11.20
C GLU A 424 10.82 -0.18 11.13
N VAL A 425 10.82 -1.21 10.28
CA VAL A 425 9.75 -2.24 10.28
C VAL A 425 9.64 -2.88 11.67
N TYR A 426 10.76 -3.31 12.26
CA TYR A 426 10.77 -3.86 13.62
C TYR A 426 10.36 -2.82 14.67
N ALA A 427 10.73 -1.55 14.51
CA ALA A 427 10.44 -0.50 15.49
C ALA A 427 9.00 0.05 15.41
N LYS A 428 8.36 -0.01 14.25
CA LYS A 428 7.08 0.66 13.95
C LYS A 428 5.98 -0.33 13.56
N VAL A 429 6.24 -1.13 12.55
CA VAL A 429 5.24 -2.00 11.91
C VAL A 429 4.96 -3.24 12.75
N VAL A 430 5.98 -3.89 13.29
CA VAL A 430 5.81 -5.08 14.16
C VAL A 430 4.95 -4.75 15.40
N PRO A 431 5.20 -3.66 16.16
CA PRO A 431 4.31 -3.24 17.25
C PRO A 431 2.89 -2.93 16.79
N TYR A 432 2.70 -2.28 15.63
CA TYR A 432 1.38 -2.02 15.06
C TYR A 432 0.61 -3.32 14.81
N PHE A 433 1.24 -4.32 14.19
CA PHE A 433 0.63 -5.64 13.93
C PHE A 433 0.42 -6.48 15.18
N LYS A 434 1.24 -6.30 16.21
CA LYS A 434 0.97 -6.83 17.56
C LYS A 434 -0.35 -6.27 18.10
N GLY A 435 -0.55 -4.96 18.04
CA GLY A 435 -1.80 -4.32 18.48
C GLY A 435 -3.04 -4.83 17.75
N ILE A 436 -2.93 -5.03 16.42
CA ILE A 436 -3.99 -5.67 15.62
C ILE A 436 -4.33 -7.07 16.16
N ASN A 437 -3.32 -7.88 16.44
CA ASN A 437 -3.50 -9.24 16.94
C ASN A 437 -4.03 -9.30 18.38
N ASP A 438 -3.68 -8.33 19.20
CA ASP A 438 -4.22 -8.19 20.57
C ASP A 438 -5.72 -7.92 20.53
N TYR A 439 -6.18 -7.00 19.67
CA TYR A 439 -7.61 -6.78 19.46
C TYR A 439 -8.30 -8.02 18.88
N ALA A 440 -7.72 -8.62 17.83
CA ALA A 440 -8.28 -9.82 17.22
C ALA A 440 -8.44 -10.95 18.26
N SER A 441 -7.46 -11.12 19.16
CA SER A 441 -7.54 -12.10 20.25
C SER A 441 -8.63 -11.79 21.26
N LYS A 442 -8.78 -10.51 21.65
CA LYS A 442 -9.83 -10.05 22.58
C LYS A 442 -11.23 -10.35 22.03
N GLU A 443 -11.45 -10.13 20.73
CA GLU A 443 -12.74 -10.35 20.05
C GLU A 443 -12.94 -11.78 19.56
N GLY A 444 -12.13 -12.74 20.00
CA GLY A 444 -12.30 -14.16 19.65
C GLY A 444 -11.88 -14.54 18.22
N ARG A 445 -11.12 -13.67 17.53
CA ARG A 445 -10.52 -13.88 16.21
C ARG A 445 -11.53 -14.11 15.08
N SER A 446 -12.62 -13.34 15.05
CA SER A 446 -13.65 -13.41 13.98
C SER A 446 -13.09 -13.22 12.56
N TYR A 447 -11.96 -12.54 12.38
CA TYR A 447 -11.31 -12.35 11.08
C TYR A 447 -9.82 -12.67 11.16
N LYS A 448 -9.26 -13.06 10.01
CA LYS A 448 -7.83 -13.34 9.86
C LYS A 448 -7.09 -12.09 9.42
N ILE A 449 -5.84 -11.97 9.86
CA ILE A 449 -5.01 -10.80 9.63
C ILE A 449 -4.12 -11.03 8.41
N GLY A 450 -4.29 -10.20 7.39
CA GLY A 450 -3.35 -10.07 6.27
C GLY A 450 -2.62 -8.72 6.34
N ILE A 451 -1.52 -8.62 5.61
CA ILE A 451 -0.75 -7.38 5.47
C ILE A 451 -0.71 -6.93 4.02
N TYR A 452 -0.87 -5.63 3.77
CA TYR A 452 -0.42 -5.00 2.53
C TYR A 452 0.87 -4.21 2.77
N GLY A 453 1.87 -4.36 1.90
CA GLY A 453 3.13 -3.61 2.00
C GLY A 453 4.26 -4.19 1.14
N SER A 454 5.46 -3.65 1.31
CA SER A 454 6.65 -4.11 0.57
C SER A 454 7.04 -5.54 0.94
N ARG A 455 7.75 -6.24 0.05
CA ARG A 455 8.12 -7.65 0.19
C ARG A 455 8.79 -7.98 1.54
N ASN A 456 9.78 -7.18 1.96
CA ASN A 456 10.47 -7.39 3.23
C ASN A 456 9.54 -7.14 4.43
N THR A 457 8.76 -6.06 4.40
CA THR A 457 7.80 -5.73 5.47
C THR A 457 6.78 -6.84 5.65
N CYS A 458 6.20 -7.33 4.56
CA CYS A 458 5.27 -8.47 4.57
C CYS A 458 5.93 -9.74 5.15
N SER A 459 7.15 -10.05 4.71
CA SER A 459 7.89 -11.23 5.20
C SER A 459 8.17 -11.15 6.70
N ILE A 460 8.63 -9.99 7.20
CA ILE A 460 8.93 -9.80 8.63
C ILE A 460 7.68 -9.96 9.48
N VAL A 461 6.56 -9.34 9.09
CA VAL A 461 5.31 -9.43 9.87
C VAL A 461 4.74 -10.85 9.87
N ALA A 462 4.88 -11.59 8.76
CA ALA A 462 4.51 -13.00 8.68
C ALA A 462 5.42 -13.89 9.56
N ASP A 463 6.74 -13.67 9.53
CA ASP A 463 7.72 -14.43 10.31
C ASP A 463 7.57 -14.18 11.83
N GLU A 464 7.16 -12.98 12.23
CA GLU A 464 6.77 -12.65 13.61
C GLU A 464 5.41 -13.27 14.02
N GLY A 465 4.69 -13.90 13.09
CA GLY A 465 3.44 -14.61 13.32
C GLY A 465 2.21 -13.71 13.45
N TYR A 466 2.29 -12.46 12.98
CA TYR A 466 1.19 -11.49 13.09
C TYR A 466 0.31 -11.39 11.84
N SER A 467 0.75 -11.89 10.69
CA SER A 467 -0.08 -12.04 9.48
C SER A 467 -0.05 -13.46 8.95
N ILE A 468 -1.09 -13.84 8.21
CA ILE A 468 -1.22 -15.17 7.59
C ILE A 468 -1.29 -15.13 6.05
N SER A 469 -1.27 -13.93 5.47
CA SER A 469 -1.40 -13.71 4.04
C SER A 469 -0.87 -12.33 3.67
N SER A 470 -0.14 -12.25 2.56
CA SER A 470 0.48 -11.00 2.09
C SER A 470 -0.16 -10.50 0.78
N PHE A 471 -0.49 -9.21 0.74
CA PHE A 471 -0.84 -8.45 -0.45
C PHE A 471 0.31 -7.49 -0.75
N VAL A 472 1.10 -7.77 -1.78
CA VAL A 472 2.41 -7.14 -1.94
C VAL A 472 2.35 -5.88 -2.81
N SER A 473 2.95 -4.78 -2.36
CA SER A 473 3.00 -3.49 -3.04
C SER A 473 4.16 -3.42 -4.05
N ASP A 474 4.22 -4.34 -5.01
CA ASP A 474 5.37 -4.50 -5.91
C ASP A 474 5.49 -3.39 -6.99
N MET A 475 4.41 -2.69 -7.30
CA MET A 475 4.44 -1.50 -8.17
C MET A 475 5.26 -0.35 -7.57
N SER A 476 5.39 -0.30 -6.24
CA SER A 476 6.27 0.62 -5.51
C SER A 476 7.73 0.18 -5.58
N SER A 477 8.25 0.06 -6.79
CA SER A 477 9.63 -0.41 -7.08
C SER A 477 10.74 0.47 -6.50
N GLY A 478 10.41 1.69 -6.07
CA GLY A 478 11.31 2.57 -5.34
C GLY A 478 11.47 2.22 -3.86
N TYR A 479 10.55 1.43 -3.28
CA TYR A 479 10.58 1.07 -1.87
C TYR A 479 11.77 0.17 -1.56
N SER A 480 12.49 0.50 -0.49
CA SER A 480 13.64 -0.25 0.01
C SER A 480 13.31 -1.73 0.27
N GLY A 481 12.15 -2.01 0.87
CA GLY A 481 11.70 -3.37 1.16
C GLY A 481 11.32 -4.21 -0.07
N ASN A 482 11.33 -3.63 -1.27
CA ASN A 482 11.13 -4.35 -2.54
C ASN A 482 12.45 -4.64 -3.29
N MET A 483 13.56 -3.99 -2.90
CA MET A 483 14.85 -4.13 -3.58
C MET A 483 15.70 -5.23 -2.93
N GLY A 484 15.87 -6.36 -3.61
CA GLY A 484 16.69 -7.48 -3.11
C GLY A 484 15.94 -8.46 -2.19
N PHE A 485 14.62 -8.35 -2.13
CA PHE A 485 13.77 -9.27 -1.36
C PHE A 485 12.87 -10.09 -2.30
N PRO A 486 12.71 -11.40 -2.07
CA PRO A 486 11.73 -12.23 -2.80
C PRO A 486 10.30 -11.87 -2.38
N LEU A 487 9.31 -12.28 -3.19
CA LEU A 487 7.93 -12.33 -2.71
C LEU A 487 7.83 -13.16 -1.40
N PRO A 488 7.01 -12.75 -0.41
CA PRO A 488 6.76 -13.52 0.81
C PRO A 488 6.20 -14.91 0.51
N ASP A 489 6.47 -15.91 1.35
CA ASP A 489 5.97 -17.28 1.11
C ASP A 489 4.43 -17.41 1.17
N ASP A 490 3.77 -16.48 1.86
CA ASP A 490 2.32 -16.36 2.04
C ASP A 490 1.66 -15.34 1.10
N TRP A 491 2.35 -14.87 0.05
CA TRP A 491 1.78 -13.91 -0.90
C TRP A 491 0.51 -14.46 -1.56
N ALA A 492 -0.58 -13.69 -1.49
CA ALA A 492 -1.87 -13.99 -2.10
C ALA A 492 -2.14 -13.11 -3.33
N PHE A 493 -1.80 -11.82 -3.20
CA PHE A 493 -1.97 -10.81 -4.23
C PHE A 493 -0.65 -10.06 -4.41
N ASP A 494 -0.32 -9.71 -5.65
CA ASP A 494 0.90 -9.01 -6.03
C ASP A 494 0.53 -7.87 -6.98
N GLN A 495 0.63 -6.63 -6.49
CA GLN A 495 0.22 -5.41 -7.19
C GLN A 495 1.31 -4.96 -8.17
N ILE A 496 1.01 -4.95 -9.47
CA ILE A 496 2.05 -4.81 -10.51
C ILE A 496 1.91 -3.59 -11.43
N ASP A 497 0.73 -2.98 -11.53
CA ASP A 497 0.46 -1.97 -12.55
C ASP A 497 -0.78 -1.14 -12.17
N GLU A 498 -0.67 0.18 -12.25
CA GLU A 498 -1.80 1.10 -12.13
C GLU A 498 -2.30 1.48 -13.52
N THR A 499 -3.60 1.41 -13.75
CA THR A 499 -4.20 1.78 -15.03
C THR A 499 -5.61 2.35 -14.86
N SER A 500 -6.21 2.80 -15.96
CA SER A 500 -7.58 3.30 -15.98
C SER A 500 -8.42 2.58 -17.02
N LEU A 501 -9.64 2.21 -16.64
CA LEU A 501 -10.60 1.57 -17.52
C LEU A 501 -11.72 2.53 -17.90
N HIS A 502 -12.24 2.34 -19.12
CA HIS A 502 -13.38 3.09 -19.64
C HIS A 502 -14.64 2.21 -19.60
N SER A 503 -15.70 2.72 -18.97
CA SER A 503 -17.03 2.10 -18.96
C SER A 503 -18.10 3.10 -19.39
N ASN A 504 -19.36 2.66 -19.42
CA ASN A 504 -20.51 3.53 -19.65
C ASN A 504 -20.71 4.59 -18.55
N ASP A 505 -20.20 4.36 -17.34
CA ASP A 505 -20.24 5.30 -16.20
C ASP A 505 -18.97 6.16 -16.11
N GLY A 506 -18.14 6.17 -17.16
CA GLY A 506 -16.92 6.97 -17.25
C GLY A 506 -15.64 6.18 -16.95
N VAL A 507 -14.58 6.94 -16.65
CA VAL A 507 -13.23 6.43 -16.40
C VAL A 507 -13.05 6.18 -14.91
N PHE A 508 -12.42 5.06 -14.56
CA PHE A 508 -12.04 4.76 -13.18
C PHE A 508 -10.67 4.10 -13.14
N GLY A 509 -9.86 4.49 -12.16
CA GLY A 509 -8.55 3.92 -11.90
C GLY A 509 -8.65 2.58 -11.18
N ILE A 510 -7.75 1.67 -11.55
CA ILE A 510 -7.57 0.35 -10.92
C ILE A 510 -6.08 0.07 -10.76
N ASP A 511 -5.75 -0.70 -9.74
CA ASP A 511 -4.46 -1.37 -9.63
C ASP A 511 -4.64 -2.85 -9.97
N ARG A 512 -3.74 -3.39 -10.79
CA ARG A 512 -3.80 -4.76 -11.31
C ARG A 512 -2.99 -5.68 -10.41
N ASN A 513 -3.62 -6.75 -9.99
CA ASN A 513 -3.10 -7.69 -8.99
C ASN A 513 -3.00 -9.11 -9.58
N VAL A 514 -1.78 -9.67 -9.55
CA VAL A 514 -1.55 -11.09 -9.83
C VAL A 514 -1.95 -11.92 -8.60
N VAL A 515 -2.49 -13.11 -8.83
CA VAL A 515 -3.10 -13.96 -7.80
C VAL A 515 -2.30 -15.26 -7.68
N SER A 516 -1.89 -15.62 -6.47
CA SER A 516 -1.12 -16.85 -6.21
C SER A 516 -1.97 -18.10 -5.98
N GLU A 517 -3.28 -17.93 -5.88
CA GLU A 517 -4.29 -18.93 -5.46
C GLU A 517 -4.26 -19.32 -3.97
N ARG A 518 -3.33 -18.81 -3.16
CA ARG A 518 -3.31 -19.06 -1.69
C ARG A 518 -4.55 -18.52 -0.98
N TYR A 519 -5.05 -17.38 -1.47
CA TYR A 519 -6.34 -16.82 -1.10
C TYR A 519 -6.94 -16.14 -2.33
N THR A 520 -8.25 -16.30 -2.54
CA THR A 520 -8.93 -15.79 -3.74
C THR A 520 -10.14 -14.91 -3.43
N GLY A 521 -10.30 -14.49 -2.17
CA GLY A 521 -11.45 -13.73 -1.73
C GLY A 521 -12.71 -14.57 -1.51
N PHE A 522 -13.77 -13.89 -1.10
CA PHE A 522 -15.08 -14.46 -0.78
C PHE A 522 -16.18 -13.94 -1.70
N LYS A 523 -17.34 -14.60 -1.66
CA LYS A 523 -18.46 -14.29 -2.57
C LYS A 523 -19.85 -14.40 -1.95
N ILE A 524 -19.92 -14.37 -0.62
CA ILE A 524 -21.17 -14.47 0.13
C ILE A 524 -21.23 -13.37 1.19
N ILE A 525 -22.44 -12.99 1.56
CA ILE A 525 -22.71 -12.11 2.69
C ILE A 525 -23.26 -13.00 3.80
N ASP A 526 -22.70 -12.89 4.99
CA ASP A 526 -23.28 -13.46 6.19
C ASP A 526 -24.47 -12.60 6.63
N GLU A 527 -25.67 -13.10 6.40
CA GLU A 527 -26.92 -12.44 6.78
C GLU A 527 -27.23 -12.61 8.29
N SER A 528 -26.44 -13.40 9.04
CA SER A 528 -26.62 -13.66 10.47
C SER A 528 -25.81 -12.74 11.39
N ASN A 529 -24.77 -12.09 10.88
CA ASN A 529 -23.94 -11.11 11.60
C ASN A 529 -24.60 -9.73 11.69
N ASP A 530 -25.84 -9.67 12.17
CA ASP A 530 -26.42 -8.41 12.63
C ASP A 530 -25.82 -8.11 14.00
N ILE A 531 -24.80 -7.25 14.07
CA ILE A 531 -24.26 -6.76 15.34
C ILE A 531 -25.03 -5.54 15.86
N ASP A 532 -25.98 -4.99 15.09
CA ASP A 532 -26.52 -3.67 15.36
C ASP A 532 -27.70 -3.64 16.32
N GLY A 533 -28.44 -4.74 16.49
CA GLY A 533 -29.43 -4.74 17.56
C GLY A 533 -30.90 -4.75 17.19
N TYR A 534 -31.36 -4.88 15.96
CA TYR A 534 -32.71 -4.38 15.69
C TYR A 534 -33.83 -5.29 16.22
N GLU A 535 -34.46 -4.89 17.33
CA GLU A 535 -35.61 -5.62 17.92
C GLU A 535 -36.97 -5.23 17.32
N ALA A 536 -37.09 -3.99 16.84
CA ALA A 536 -38.38 -3.42 16.40
C ALA A 536 -38.21 -2.23 15.45
N ASN A 537 -39.34 -1.68 15.00
CA ASN A 537 -39.40 -0.47 14.20
C ASN A 537 -38.79 0.73 14.95
N GLY A 538 -38.14 1.62 14.20
CA GLY A 538 -37.57 2.84 14.75
C GLY A 538 -38.61 3.93 14.97
N THR A 539 -38.30 4.88 15.86
CA THR A 539 -39.16 6.01 16.22
C THR A 539 -38.67 7.27 15.54
N ALA A 540 -39.54 7.94 14.78
CA ALA A 540 -39.24 9.26 14.23
C ALA A 540 -39.29 10.34 15.32
N LEU A 541 -38.16 11.02 15.49
CA LEU A 541 -37.93 12.08 16.46
C LEU A 541 -37.54 13.38 15.75
N ILE A 542 -37.87 14.50 16.37
CA ILE A 542 -37.32 15.82 16.02
C ILE A 542 -36.29 16.16 17.09
N LEU A 543 -35.08 16.49 16.67
CA LEU A 543 -34.09 17.08 17.56
C LEU A 543 -34.47 18.55 17.81
N HIS A 544 -34.62 18.95 19.06
CA HIS A 544 -34.78 20.35 19.43
C HIS A 544 -33.59 20.82 20.26
N SER A 545 -33.17 22.07 20.05
CA SER A 545 -32.09 22.70 20.80
C SER A 545 -32.32 24.20 20.93
N ASP A 546 -32.05 24.76 22.12
CA ASP A 546 -32.01 26.21 22.33
C ASP A 546 -30.82 26.88 21.60
N ASN A 547 -29.84 26.08 21.17
CA ASN A 547 -28.73 26.48 20.32
C ASN A 547 -28.89 25.89 18.91
N PHE A 548 -29.30 26.72 17.95
CA PHE A 548 -29.51 26.32 16.55
C PHE A 548 -28.23 25.91 15.79
N GLU A 549 -27.04 26.19 16.34
CA GLU A 549 -25.77 25.73 15.78
C GLU A 549 -25.28 24.40 16.38
N LYS A 550 -26.03 23.82 17.35
CA LYS A 550 -25.69 22.53 17.94
C LYS A 550 -25.63 21.46 16.84
N LYS A 551 -24.64 20.56 16.94
CA LYS A 551 -24.45 19.45 16.01
C LYS A 551 -24.36 18.18 16.84
N ILE A 552 -25.30 17.25 16.64
CA ILE A 552 -25.18 15.92 17.21
C ILE A 552 -24.32 15.10 16.24
N PRO A 553 -23.13 14.64 16.68
CA PRO A 553 -22.24 13.87 15.82
C PRO A 553 -22.89 12.54 15.45
N VAL A 554 -22.69 12.11 14.21
CA VAL A 554 -23.07 10.78 13.73
C VAL A 554 -21.81 10.00 13.45
N TYR A 555 -21.84 8.68 13.63
CA TYR A 555 -20.69 7.79 13.63
C TYR A 555 -20.91 6.61 12.69
N TRP A 556 -19.83 6.08 12.12
CA TRP A 556 -19.88 4.93 11.21
C TRP A 556 -20.05 3.59 11.93
N SER A 557 -19.72 3.52 13.22
CA SER A 557 -19.64 2.24 13.93
C SER A 557 -20.05 2.31 15.40
N LYS A 558 -20.62 1.21 15.87
CA LYS A 558 -20.85 0.87 17.27
C LYS A 558 -19.86 -0.23 17.68
N VAL A 559 -19.15 -0.02 18.79
CA VAL A 559 -17.98 -0.82 19.20
C VAL A 559 -18.10 -1.20 20.68
N LEU A 560 -17.63 -2.39 21.08
CA LEU A 560 -17.67 -2.85 22.46
C LEU A 560 -16.34 -2.56 23.21
N GLU A 561 -16.36 -1.57 24.10
CA GLU A 561 -15.22 -1.19 24.94
C GLU A 561 -15.53 -1.45 26.42
N ASN A 562 -14.67 -2.20 27.12
CA ASN A 562 -14.82 -2.51 28.55
C ASN A 562 -16.20 -3.07 28.96
N GLY A 563 -16.91 -3.74 28.03
CA GLY A 563 -18.24 -4.30 28.25
C GLY A 563 -19.39 -3.33 27.96
N GLU A 564 -19.12 -2.10 27.51
CA GLU A 564 -20.13 -1.12 27.10
C GLU A 564 -19.97 -0.79 25.61
N TYR A 565 -21.09 -0.56 24.92
CA TYR A 565 -21.05 -0.10 23.53
C TYR A 565 -20.79 1.41 23.47
N VAL A 566 -19.87 1.82 22.61
CA VAL A 566 -19.51 3.21 22.33
C VAL A 566 -19.57 3.51 20.82
N ALA A 567 -19.93 4.73 20.46
CA ALA A 567 -19.91 5.18 19.07
C ALA A 567 -18.50 5.64 18.69
N LYS A 568 -18.01 5.17 17.54
CA LYS A 568 -16.66 5.45 17.04
C LYS A 568 -16.71 5.78 15.56
N ASN A 569 -15.66 6.45 15.07
CA ASN A 569 -15.49 6.84 13.67
C ASN A 569 -16.52 7.89 13.23
N PRO A 570 -16.34 9.16 13.64
CA PRO A 570 -17.29 10.21 13.31
C PRO A 570 -17.43 10.40 11.80
N MET A 571 -18.67 10.60 11.37
CA MET A 571 -19.02 11.04 10.03
C MET A 571 -18.81 12.56 9.92
N PHE A 572 -18.64 13.06 8.71
CA PHE A 572 -18.64 14.51 8.46
C PHE A 572 -20.04 15.14 8.60
N ASP A 573 -21.07 14.30 8.66
CA ASP A 573 -22.46 14.69 8.84
C ASP A 573 -22.86 14.74 10.33
N TYR A 574 -23.93 15.46 10.62
CA TYR A 574 -24.48 15.66 11.95
C TYR A 574 -26.00 15.85 11.86
N ILE A 575 -26.68 15.60 12.97
CA ILE A 575 -28.09 15.97 13.14
C ILE A 575 -28.14 17.40 13.68
N LEU A 576 -28.87 18.26 12.97
CA LEU A 576 -29.09 19.66 13.35
C LEU A 576 -30.42 19.80 14.12
N PRO A 577 -30.54 20.85 14.95
CA PRO A 577 -31.82 21.25 15.52
C PRO A 577 -32.89 21.42 14.44
N ASP A 578 -34.10 21.02 14.79
CA ASP A 578 -35.31 20.99 13.98
C ASP A 578 -35.25 20.08 12.75
N THR A 579 -34.30 19.15 12.68
CA THR A 579 -34.33 18.06 11.70
C THR A 579 -34.94 16.79 12.28
N CYS A 580 -35.58 16.02 11.42
CA CYS A 580 -36.11 14.71 11.79
C CYS A 580 -35.04 13.63 11.62
N PHE A 581 -35.01 12.71 12.57
CA PHE A 581 -34.26 11.47 12.48
C PHE A 581 -35.11 10.30 13.01
N ASN A 582 -34.89 9.10 12.49
CA ASN A 582 -35.55 7.88 12.92
C ASN A 582 -34.57 7.10 13.79
N LEU A 583 -34.86 7.04 15.10
CA LEU A 583 -34.06 6.34 16.10
C LEU A 583 -34.43 4.86 16.16
N ARG A 584 -33.44 3.98 16.03
CA ARG A 584 -33.67 2.53 15.99
C ARG A 584 -33.45 1.90 17.38
N PRO A 585 -34.40 1.10 17.87
CA PRO A 585 -34.19 0.33 19.09
C PRO A 585 -33.12 -0.76 18.85
N SER A 586 -32.26 -0.96 19.85
CA SER A 586 -31.16 -1.93 19.84
C SER A 586 -31.38 -2.98 20.94
N TYR A 587 -31.11 -4.28 20.68
CA TYR A 587 -31.10 -5.38 21.66
C TYR A 587 -29.87 -5.34 22.57
N THR A 588 -28.92 -4.48 22.25
CA THR A 588 -27.71 -4.31 23.05
C THR A 588 -27.91 -3.19 24.06
N GLU A 589 -27.64 -3.47 25.33
CA GLU A 589 -27.68 -2.47 26.39
C GLU A 589 -26.66 -1.35 26.12
N GLY A 590 -27.03 -0.09 26.35
CA GLY A 590 -26.16 1.08 26.16
C GLY A 590 -26.87 2.28 25.55
N SER A 591 -26.13 3.38 25.37
CA SER A 591 -26.67 4.64 24.80
C SER A 591 -26.54 4.73 23.28
N ILE A 592 -25.77 3.84 22.64
CA ILE A 592 -25.48 3.95 21.21
C ILE A 592 -26.62 3.36 20.37
N SER A 593 -27.18 4.19 19.50
CA SER A 593 -28.33 3.84 18.69
C SER A 593 -28.09 4.16 17.22
N PHE A 594 -28.57 3.29 16.34
CA PHE A 594 -28.57 3.56 14.90
C PHE A 594 -29.68 4.54 14.55
N VAL A 595 -29.42 5.44 13.61
CA VAL A 595 -30.36 6.46 13.15
C VAL A 595 -30.39 6.56 11.64
N TYR A 596 -31.56 6.85 11.09
CA TYR A 596 -31.70 7.46 9.77
C TYR A 596 -31.96 8.94 9.95
N PHE A 597 -31.32 9.81 9.18
CA PHE A 597 -31.47 11.26 9.35
C PHE A 597 -31.37 12.00 8.02
N LEU A 598 -31.90 13.21 7.96
CA LEU A 598 -31.65 14.12 6.85
C LEU A 598 -30.35 14.87 7.09
N ASP A 599 -29.43 14.79 6.13
CA ASP A 599 -28.19 15.57 6.17
C ASP A 599 -28.43 17.07 5.95
N LYS A 600 -27.35 17.87 6.06
CA LYS A 600 -27.38 19.32 5.81
C LYS A 600 -27.92 19.70 4.43
N GLY A 601 -27.78 18.83 3.44
CA GLY A 601 -28.23 19.00 2.05
C GLY A 601 -29.62 18.45 1.78
N GLY A 602 -30.35 17.98 2.80
CA GLY A 602 -31.72 17.49 2.63
C GLY A 602 -31.85 16.06 2.13
N ARG A 603 -30.76 15.27 2.17
CA ARG A 603 -30.73 13.90 1.66
C ARG A 603 -30.74 12.89 2.79
N LEU A 604 -31.37 11.75 2.54
CA LEU A 604 -31.51 10.69 3.53
C LEU A 604 -30.17 9.98 3.74
N ASN A 605 -29.76 9.86 5.01
CA ASN A 605 -28.51 9.22 5.46
C ASN A 605 -28.75 8.31 6.66
N ALA A 606 -27.73 7.55 7.07
CA ALA A 606 -27.77 6.69 8.24
C ALA A 606 -26.41 6.57 8.95
N GLY A 607 -26.44 6.25 10.25
CA GLY A 607 -25.24 6.03 11.07
C GLY A 607 -25.61 5.78 12.54
N PHE A 608 -24.64 5.85 13.44
CA PHE A 608 -24.86 5.73 14.89
C PHE A 608 -24.77 7.09 15.57
N ILE A 609 -25.54 7.28 16.65
CA ILE A 609 -25.36 8.40 17.58
C ILE A 609 -25.18 7.85 19.00
N ASP A 610 -24.52 8.61 19.85
CA ASP A 610 -24.61 8.40 21.30
C ASP A 610 -25.83 9.17 21.82
N MET A 611 -26.83 8.46 22.36
CA MET A 611 -27.99 9.11 22.94
C MET A 611 -27.66 9.99 24.15
N LYS A 612 -26.47 9.86 24.75
CA LYS A 612 -25.99 10.79 25.78
C LYS A 612 -25.79 12.21 25.25
N ASP A 613 -25.36 12.37 23.99
CA ASP A 613 -25.19 13.68 23.35
C ASP A 613 -26.50 14.49 23.26
N ILE A 614 -27.64 13.79 23.40
CA ILE A 614 -28.99 14.36 23.42
C ILE A 614 -29.54 14.39 24.85
N ASN A 615 -29.46 13.28 25.57
CA ASN A 615 -30.18 13.10 26.84
C ASN A 615 -29.47 13.77 28.03
N GLU A 616 -28.15 13.95 27.96
CA GLU A 616 -27.35 14.55 29.04
C GLU A 616 -27.04 16.04 28.80
N ASP A 617 -27.30 16.56 27.59
CA ASP A 617 -27.17 17.99 27.30
C ASP A 617 -28.48 18.73 27.64
N PRO A 618 -28.47 19.66 28.62
CA PRO A 618 -29.68 20.37 29.06
C PRO A 618 -30.24 21.32 27.99
N GLN A 619 -29.49 21.64 26.94
CA GLN A 619 -29.94 22.48 25.83
C GLN A 619 -30.66 21.67 24.74
N THR A 620 -30.57 20.35 24.76
CA THR A 620 -31.15 19.50 23.72
C THR A 620 -32.28 18.63 24.25
N SER A 621 -33.24 18.34 23.39
CA SER A 621 -34.35 17.44 23.71
C SER A 621 -34.86 16.76 22.44
N THR A 622 -35.56 15.63 22.58
CA THR A 622 -36.24 14.99 21.46
C THR A 622 -37.75 15.02 21.67
N TYR A 623 -38.48 15.26 20.59
CA TYR A 623 -39.93 15.17 20.58
C TYR A 623 -40.37 14.10 19.57
N PRO A 624 -41.39 13.29 19.88
CA PRO A 624 -42.02 12.45 18.88
C PRO A 624 -42.48 13.33 17.72
N TYR A 625 -42.15 12.96 16.48
CA TYR A 625 -42.48 13.79 15.32
C TYR A 625 -43.99 14.10 15.21
N GLN A 626 -44.87 13.24 15.75
CA GLN A 626 -46.32 13.46 15.79
C GLN A 626 -46.77 14.61 16.70
N GLN A 627 -45.94 15.08 17.64
CA GLN A 627 -46.28 16.15 18.59
C GLN A 627 -45.80 17.56 18.14
N GLY A 628 -45.17 17.69 16.96
CA GLY A 628 -44.70 18.98 16.46
C GLY A 628 -44.66 19.08 14.93
N HIS A 629 -45.23 20.15 14.38
CA HIS A 629 -45.02 20.54 12.98
C HIS A 629 -43.79 21.45 12.88
N VAL A 630 -42.80 21.06 12.08
CA VAL A 630 -41.65 21.91 11.75
C VAL A 630 -41.97 22.70 10.48
N THR A 631 -42.03 24.02 10.59
CA THR A 631 -42.06 24.93 9.45
C THR A 631 -40.70 25.58 9.31
N ARG A 632 -40.10 25.48 8.12
CA ARG A 632 -38.84 26.15 7.79
C ARG A 632 -39.16 27.41 6.98
N ASP A 633 -38.76 28.55 7.50
CA ASP A 633 -38.89 29.81 6.79
C ASP A 633 -37.88 29.83 5.62
N SER A 634 -38.40 29.90 4.39
CA SER A 634 -37.60 29.78 3.17
C SER A 634 -36.67 30.98 2.90
N LYS A 635 -36.80 32.08 3.65
CA LYS A 635 -35.97 33.28 3.50
C LYS A 635 -34.86 33.38 4.54
N THR A 636 -35.09 32.86 5.74
CA THR A 636 -34.18 32.98 6.88
C THR A 636 -33.51 31.66 7.25
N GLY A 637 -34.08 30.53 6.81
CA GLY A 637 -33.62 29.19 7.17
C GLY A 637 -34.01 28.76 8.58
N SER A 638 -34.66 29.64 9.35
CA SER A 638 -35.15 29.36 10.70
C SER A 638 -36.27 28.34 10.66
N SER A 639 -36.13 27.30 11.48
CA SER A 639 -37.17 26.32 11.73
C SER A 639 -37.96 26.73 12.97
N SER A 640 -39.28 26.48 12.96
CA SER A 640 -40.12 26.67 14.14
C SER A 640 -40.97 25.43 14.38
N ILE A 641 -41.05 25.00 15.64
CA ILE A 641 -41.88 23.87 16.07
C ILE A 641 -43.20 24.43 16.57
N THR A 642 -44.30 24.03 15.93
CA THR A 642 -45.66 24.29 16.44
C THR A 642 -46.19 23.03 17.13
N PHE A 643 -46.42 23.12 18.44
CA PHE A 643 -47.10 22.07 19.21
C PHE A 643 -48.59 22.11 18.92
N LEU A 644 -49.15 21.06 18.33
CA LEU A 644 -50.60 20.93 18.19
C LEU A 644 -51.15 20.27 19.47
N PRO A 645 -52.08 20.92 20.20
CA PRO A 645 -52.97 20.19 21.08
C PRO A 645 -53.94 19.44 20.17
N ASP A 646 -53.64 18.16 19.92
CA ASP A 646 -54.38 17.19 19.10
C ASP A 646 -55.79 17.64 18.63
N PRO A 647 -55.96 17.82 17.31
CA PRO A 647 -57.11 17.17 16.68
C PRO A 647 -56.80 16.80 15.22
N THR A 648 -56.17 15.65 15.00
CA THR A 648 -56.30 14.98 13.68
C THR A 648 -56.65 13.51 13.85
N PRO A 649 -57.52 12.94 13.01
CA PRO A 649 -57.99 11.57 13.19
C PRO A 649 -56.81 10.59 13.14
N PRO A 650 -56.81 9.54 13.98
CA PRO A 650 -55.77 8.50 13.95
C PRO A 650 -55.88 7.77 12.60
N GLY A 651 -54.99 8.06 11.65
CA GLY A 651 -54.98 7.33 10.38
C GLY A 651 -54.21 7.93 9.20
N GLN A 652 -53.87 9.22 9.18
CA GLN A 652 -52.97 9.76 8.15
C GLN A 652 -51.62 10.10 8.76
N GLY A 653 -50.66 9.17 8.65
CA GLY A 653 -49.27 9.46 8.96
C GLY A 653 -48.77 10.58 8.05
N LEU A 654 -48.00 11.52 8.61
CA LEU A 654 -47.31 12.52 7.80
C LEU A 654 -46.30 11.80 6.88
N GLU A 655 -46.29 12.20 5.62
CA GLU A 655 -45.55 11.58 4.53
C GLU A 655 -44.44 12.54 4.04
N ARG A 656 -43.25 12.00 3.74
CA ARG A 656 -42.15 12.74 3.11
C ARG A 656 -41.97 12.26 1.69
N ILE A 657 -41.98 13.21 0.75
CA ILE A 657 -41.78 12.93 -0.67
C ILE A 657 -40.30 13.16 -1.00
N PHE A 658 -39.67 12.13 -1.54
CA PHE A 658 -38.30 12.16 -2.03
C PHE A 658 -38.30 12.09 -3.54
N ILE A 659 -37.40 12.84 -4.17
CA ILE A 659 -37.09 12.75 -5.59
C ILE A 659 -35.88 11.83 -5.76
N VAL A 660 -36.01 10.89 -6.69
CA VAL A 660 -34.95 9.98 -7.09
C VAL A 660 -33.93 10.72 -7.96
N THR A 661 -32.70 10.88 -7.49
CA THR A 661 -31.62 11.60 -8.18
C THR A 661 -30.68 10.68 -8.97
N SER A 662 -30.76 9.37 -8.73
CA SER A 662 -30.07 8.30 -9.45
C SER A 662 -30.92 7.02 -9.36
N PRO A 663 -30.91 6.10 -10.34
CA PRO A 663 -31.81 4.95 -10.34
C PRO A 663 -31.77 4.15 -9.03
N VAL A 664 -32.95 3.86 -8.47
CA VAL A 664 -33.08 3.19 -7.17
C VAL A 664 -33.96 1.94 -7.28
N THR A 665 -33.47 0.83 -6.75
CA THR A 665 -34.26 -0.41 -6.74
C THR A 665 -35.30 -0.37 -5.62
N ILE A 666 -36.52 -0.77 -5.96
CA ILE A 666 -37.63 -0.98 -5.04
C ILE A 666 -38.02 -2.46 -4.97
N TYR A 667 -38.59 -2.84 -3.85
CA TYR A 667 -38.91 -4.22 -3.48
C TYR A 667 -40.34 -4.32 -2.98
N LYS A 668 -40.94 -5.50 -3.16
CA LYS A 668 -42.25 -5.84 -2.62
C LYS A 668 -42.16 -6.03 -1.11
N GLN A 669 -43.29 -5.99 -0.40
CA GLN A 669 -43.36 -6.15 1.06
C GLN A 669 -42.65 -7.42 1.56
N ASN A 670 -42.73 -8.52 0.80
CA ASN A 670 -42.07 -9.79 1.13
C ASN A 670 -40.54 -9.79 0.93
N GLY A 671 -39.97 -8.70 0.40
CA GLY A 671 -38.53 -8.54 0.19
C GLY A 671 -38.03 -8.81 -1.22
N ASP A 672 -38.88 -9.37 -2.09
CA ASP A 672 -38.51 -9.69 -3.47
C ASP A 672 -38.30 -8.41 -4.27
N ARG A 673 -37.31 -8.43 -5.18
CA ARG A 673 -37.07 -7.32 -6.10
C ARG A 673 -38.33 -7.05 -6.91
N ASN A 674 -38.78 -5.80 -6.92
CA ASN A 674 -39.91 -5.36 -7.74
C ASN A 674 -39.39 -4.79 -9.06
N ARG A 675 -38.77 -3.61 -9.02
CA ARG A 675 -38.19 -2.93 -10.19
C ARG A 675 -37.23 -1.84 -9.77
N GLU A 676 -36.58 -1.22 -10.74
CA GLU A 676 -35.82 0.01 -10.55
C GLU A 676 -36.67 1.22 -10.93
N LEU A 677 -36.59 2.28 -10.13
CA LEU A 677 -37.19 3.58 -10.39
C LEU A 677 -36.16 4.49 -11.05
N PRO A 678 -36.47 5.11 -12.20
CA PRO A 678 -35.57 6.03 -12.88
C PRO A 678 -35.42 7.36 -12.11
N VAL A 679 -34.43 8.15 -12.50
CA VAL A 679 -34.25 9.54 -12.06
C VAL A 679 -35.56 10.33 -12.25
N ASN A 680 -35.83 11.25 -11.31
CA ASN A 680 -37.04 12.05 -11.19
C ASN A 680 -38.30 11.27 -10.78
N SER A 681 -38.19 9.99 -10.40
CA SER A 681 -39.29 9.30 -9.71
C SER A 681 -39.53 9.91 -8.33
N ARG A 682 -40.76 9.80 -7.84
CA ARG A 682 -41.13 10.20 -6.48
C ARG A 682 -41.31 8.97 -5.59
N ILE A 683 -40.81 9.05 -4.37
CA ILE A 683 -40.98 8.04 -3.34
C ILE A 683 -41.54 8.71 -2.11
N THR A 684 -42.68 8.22 -1.64
CA THR A 684 -43.30 8.74 -0.43
C THR A 684 -43.01 7.79 0.71
N ILE A 685 -42.25 8.28 1.70
CA ILE A 685 -41.88 7.55 2.89
C ILE A 685 -42.74 8.09 4.04
N ALA A 686 -43.56 7.22 4.62
CA ALA A 686 -44.34 7.56 5.80
C ALA A 686 -43.42 7.68 7.02
N ASN A 687 -43.78 8.51 7.99
CA ASN A 687 -42.91 8.74 9.15
C ASN A 687 -42.83 7.55 10.12
N ASN A 688 -43.76 6.60 10.04
CA ASN A 688 -43.67 5.29 10.71
C ASN A 688 -43.01 4.23 9.82
N CYS A 689 -42.24 4.65 8.81
CA CYS A 689 -41.55 3.73 7.93
C CYS A 689 -40.66 2.76 8.71
N GLU A 690 -40.71 1.51 8.29
CA GLU A 690 -39.89 0.45 8.83
C GLU A 690 -38.61 0.38 8.00
N THR A 691 -37.49 0.03 8.60
CA THR A 691 -36.41 -0.66 7.88
C THR A 691 -36.43 -2.08 8.45
N GLY A 692 -36.82 -3.07 7.66
CA GLY A 692 -37.31 -4.33 8.18
C GLY A 692 -36.19 -5.11 8.84
N ALA A 693 -36.48 -5.92 9.85
CA ALA A 693 -35.48 -6.80 10.48
C ALA A 693 -34.78 -7.73 9.45
N LYS A 694 -35.44 -8.02 8.31
CA LYS A 694 -34.88 -8.80 7.20
C LYS A 694 -34.12 -7.96 6.16
N PHE A 695 -34.31 -6.64 6.13
CA PHE A 695 -33.81 -5.73 5.08
C PHE A 695 -33.26 -4.41 5.68
N PRO A 696 -32.18 -4.43 6.47
CA PRO A 696 -31.68 -3.28 7.23
C PRO A 696 -31.17 -2.13 6.35
N ALA A 697 -30.77 -2.42 5.11
CA ALA A 697 -30.37 -1.42 4.12
C ALA A 697 -31.55 -0.88 3.29
N ARG A 698 -32.80 -1.08 3.72
CA ARG A 698 -33.98 -0.62 2.98
C ARG A 698 -34.99 0.06 3.90
N ILE A 699 -35.73 1.03 3.38
CA ILE A 699 -36.80 1.71 4.11
C ILE A 699 -38.15 1.49 3.44
N THR A 700 -39.21 1.31 4.22
CA THR A 700 -40.55 1.17 3.66
C THR A 700 -40.99 2.51 3.10
N ALA A 701 -41.46 2.49 1.87
CA ALA A 701 -42.20 3.58 1.28
C ALA A 701 -43.66 3.15 1.11
N VAL A 702 -44.57 4.11 1.24
CA VAL A 702 -46.01 3.93 1.11
C VAL A 702 -46.51 4.30 -0.29
N GLN A 703 -45.65 4.90 -1.10
CA GLN A 703 -45.96 5.26 -2.47
C GLN A 703 -44.71 5.32 -3.34
N PHE A 704 -44.84 4.87 -4.58
CA PHE A 704 -43.84 5.03 -5.63
C PHE A 704 -44.52 5.60 -6.87
N MET A 705 -43.95 6.65 -7.45
CA MET A 705 -44.50 7.29 -8.64
C MET A 705 -43.43 7.54 -9.70
N LEU A 706 -43.76 7.26 -10.96
CA LEU A 706 -42.93 7.55 -12.13
C LEU A 706 -43.26 8.94 -12.68
N PRO A 707 -42.27 9.66 -13.22
CA PRO A 707 -42.57 10.85 -14.01
C PRO A 707 -43.28 10.45 -15.30
N SER A 708 -44.34 11.18 -15.67
CA SER A 708 -45.02 10.99 -16.96
C SER A 708 -44.10 11.38 -18.12
N ALA A 709 -44.38 10.85 -19.31
CA ALA A 709 -43.61 11.15 -20.52
C ALA A 709 -43.62 12.63 -20.92
N GLU A 710 -44.60 13.41 -20.44
CA GLU A 710 -44.77 14.84 -20.76
C GLU A 710 -44.16 15.77 -19.70
N GLY A 711 -43.65 15.23 -18.59
CA GLY A 711 -43.08 15.99 -17.48
C GLY A 711 -44.13 16.70 -16.61
N GLY A 712 -43.94 16.67 -15.29
CA GLY A 712 -44.77 17.42 -14.33
C GLY A 712 -46.04 16.71 -13.84
N VAL A 713 -46.38 15.53 -14.36
CA VAL A 713 -47.41 14.63 -13.81
C VAL A 713 -46.76 13.34 -13.37
N PHE A 714 -47.22 12.76 -12.25
CA PHE A 714 -46.67 11.56 -11.66
C PHE A 714 -47.68 10.42 -11.70
N GLU A 715 -47.26 9.24 -12.14
CA GLU A 715 -48.10 8.05 -12.26
C GLU A 715 -47.69 7.00 -11.24
N PHE A 716 -48.67 6.38 -10.58
CA PHE A 716 -48.41 5.32 -9.61
C PHE A 716 -47.75 4.12 -10.29
N VAL A 717 -46.70 3.61 -9.66
CA VAL A 717 -46.01 2.39 -10.12
C VAL A 717 -46.89 1.15 -9.98
N ASP A 718 -47.79 1.14 -8.99
CA ASP A 718 -48.78 0.09 -8.75
C ASP A 718 -50.03 0.68 -8.06
N PRO A 719 -51.23 0.60 -8.67
CA PRO A 719 -52.46 1.11 -8.08
C PRO A 719 -53.04 0.24 -6.95
N ASP A 720 -52.60 -1.02 -6.80
CA ASP A 720 -53.23 -1.97 -5.87
C ASP A 720 -52.49 -2.20 -4.54
N MET A 721 -51.27 -1.68 -4.37
CA MET A 721 -50.60 -1.52 -3.06
C MET A 721 -49.24 -0.82 -3.24
N GLY A 722 -49.22 0.52 -3.15
CA GLY A 722 -48.01 1.36 -3.24
C GLY A 722 -46.97 1.17 -2.12
N TYR A 723 -47.12 0.14 -1.29
CA TYR A 723 -46.29 -0.15 -0.13
C TYR A 723 -45.20 -1.17 -0.44
N GLY A 724 -43.95 -0.83 -0.15
CA GLY A 724 -42.79 -1.69 -0.42
C GLY A 724 -41.51 -1.13 0.18
N TRP A 725 -40.36 -1.69 -0.17
CA TRP A 725 -39.06 -1.20 0.32
C TRP A 725 -38.30 -0.44 -0.76
N VAL A 726 -37.55 0.58 -0.39
CA VAL A 726 -36.56 1.25 -1.25
C VAL A 726 -35.17 1.03 -0.67
N ASP A 727 -34.20 0.70 -1.53
CA ASP A 727 -32.79 0.61 -1.13
C ASP A 727 -32.27 1.96 -0.61
N LEU A 728 -31.52 1.90 0.48
CA LEU A 728 -30.80 3.03 1.04
C LEU A 728 -29.34 2.99 0.62
N ASP A 729 -28.87 4.12 0.11
CA ASP A 729 -27.47 4.34 -0.16
C ASP A 729 -26.75 4.83 1.11
N ILE A 730 -26.47 3.90 2.02
CA ILE A 730 -25.76 4.21 3.25
C ILE A 730 -24.33 4.61 2.90
N GLY A 731 -23.85 5.68 3.51
CA GLY A 731 -22.45 6.10 3.43
C GLY A 731 -21.98 6.71 2.11
N LEU A 732 -22.89 7.12 1.22
CA LEU A 732 -22.55 7.99 0.10
C LEU A 732 -22.33 9.43 0.55
N LYS A 733 -21.54 10.22 -0.19
CA LYS A 733 -21.52 11.68 -0.01
C LYS A 733 -22.90 12.28 -0.35
N PRO A 734 -23.29 13.42 0.25
CA PRO A 734 -24.57 14.06 0.01
C PRO A 734 -24.94 14.10 -1.48
N ASP A 735 -24.10 14.67 -2.34
CA ASP A 735 -24.36 14.82 -3.78
C ASP A 735 -24.65 13.50 -4.53
N LYS A 736 -24.19 12.37 -4.01
CA LYS A 736 -24.33 11.04 -4.62
C LYS A 736 -25.51 10.21 -4.07
N ARG A 737 -26.19 10.63 -3.00
CA ARG A 737 -27.34 9.90 -2.41
C ARG A 737 -28.55 9.96 -3.34
N LYS A 738 -29.20 8.82 -3.60
CA LYS A 738 -30.33 8.69 -4.54
C LYS A 738 -31.61 9.41 -4.15
N LEU A 739 -31.79 9.81 -2.89
CA LEU A 739 -33.05 10.40 -2.40
C LEU A 739 -32.80 11.79 -1.82
N ILE A 740 -33.37 12.80 -2.46
CA ILE A 740 -33.43 14.18 -1.96
C ILE A 740 -34.86 14.53 -1.59
N ASN A 741 -35.05 15.18 -0.44
CA ASN A 741 -36.36 15.66 -0.05
C ASN A 741 -36.85 16.71 -1.05
N GLU A 742 -38.09 16.57 -1.54
CA GLU A 742 -38.71 17.43 -2.55
C GLU A 742 -38.76 18.92 -2.15
N TRP A 743 -38.70 19.21 -0.84
CA TRP A 743 -38.82 20.55 -0.28
C TRP A 743 -37.48 21.30 -0.14
N ASN A 744 -36.36 20.73 -0.62
CA ASN A 744 -35.01 21.32 -0.56
C ASN A 744 -34.49 21.81 -1.90
#